data_AF-A0A819Q2U8-F1
#
_entry.id   AF-A0A819Q2U8-F1
#
_cell.length_a   1.000
_cell.length_b   1.000
_cell.length_c   1.000
_cell.angle_alpha   90.00
_cell.angle_beta   90.00
_cell.angle_gamma   90.00
#
_symmetry.space_group_name_H-M   'P 1'
#
loop_
_entity.id
_entity.type
_entity.pdbx_description
1 polymer ?
#
loop_
_entity_poly.entity_id
_entity_poly.type
_entity_poly.pdbx_seq_one_letter_code
_entity_poly.pdbx_strand_id
1 'polypeptide(L)'
;MARQATNFQRKRALVIGINDYYFNPLEYCVRDAQDFSEALKSIGFEVTPVINCSLKEFTQVLKAFLDKTRSTDLVLFYFAGHIKVHKYENYLILANYNPGQSKNESKNMTEGTISIESIMKQMAHKNCCATIFIFDCCRKHLNSLEENTQQRFLSMKGTSKTLIVYSNCPGAVIRSETGDGKNGYLMGNLLKHIINANVEIQDILRCVAQDLRKQTSELKGLYHNSEFNQKIFLATTKDQDPIVKPMNASRVMNTPRGLPGTEQPVGRNNELWQATNVDVHGERTPQRTEEHVISPRLAGKDKNVGAGSHGSDARSQGVLSSSVSIDRALHQVRTPNPYPSEAFCVDASISKEIRALFQYLTYELPVMNKRGPMSGNCVPETDQMEQFLKQNFGFNNTNDYIVSGVRSFQIRRFPSDMDSRQTIYFPREHQSAFAMTVSEIKTWQSSYAVYADRNIRGMDKAFLQKALRGKSGDGDEAFRMKFVVRISDCPILMKFDARILRRSLEEKWPHLIKLVSVTGVDFAGRKHDVNDVTTYIKNWQEVFELDPKTGKPAVFRGRDFYPVRHHPQAMLDENRLLEDLARMVRLRLQACDQEGVEIVVETGIGLGVFAGKHIGIDGQVRRLSASAIRHVLQNYSTMFKNIRAIVLALPIFSGTRDGRRLPDTYDYFVEEFRASQYSGHIPVLIIDQDMHELTVAIALGGYRVSQLNPADSHGVFGEYWQNHGPAVEEKLALTTVGLLVQHHLINPAVLDENRYRII
;
A
#
# COMPACT_ATOMS: atom_id res chain seq x y z
N MET A 1 6.59 26.22 25.01
CA MET A 1 7.45 25.68 26.08
C MET A 1 8.60 24.91 25.44
N ALA A 2 9.85 25.31 25.69
CA ALA A 2 11.02 24.55 25.25
C ALA A 2 11.07 23.22 26.02
N ARG A 3 11.08 22.08 25.32
CA ARG A 3 11.16 20.73 25.94
C ARG A 3 12.61 20.46 26.36
N GLN A 4 12.83 20.12 27.64
CA GLN A 4 14.14 19.80 28.23
C GLN A 4 14.75 18.51 27.68
N ALA A 5 16.08 18.44 27.59
CA ALA A 5 16.84 17.26 27.19
C ALA A 5 16.80 16.16 28.27
N THR A 6 16.66 14.90 27.85
CA THR A 6 16.60 13.74 28.74
C THR A 6 17.98 13.45 29.34
N ASN A 7 18.09 13.41 30.67
CA ASN A 7 19.35 13.13 31.37
C ASN A 7 19.41 11.65 31.81
N PHE A 8 20.45 10.92 31.40
CA PHE A 8 20.62 9.49 31.67
C PHE A 8 21.67 9.27 32.77
N GLN A 9 21.47 8.29 33.66
CA GLN A 9 22.46 8.02 34.71
C GLN A 9 23.69 7.26 34.20
N ARG A 10 23.52 6.31 33.28
CA ARG A 10 24.58 5.57 32.60
C ARG A 10 24.20 5.32 31.15
N LYS A 11 25.20 5.19 30.28
CA LYS A 11 25.05 4.74 28.89
C LYS A 11 25.69 3.36 28.76
N ARG A 12 24.96 2.37 28.28
CA ARG A 12 25.43 0.97 28.16
C ARG A 12 25.25 0.51 26.74
N ALA A 13 26.23 -0.20 26.19
CA ALA A 13 26.11 -0.80 24.86
C ALA A 13 26.45 -2.29 24.87
N LEU A 14 25.65 -3.08 24.16
CA LEU A 14 25.97 -4.45 23.79
C LEU A 14 26.20 -4.47 22.28
N VAL A 15 27.43 -4.77 21.86
CA VAL A 15 27.89 -4.62 20.46
C VAL A 15 28.36 -5.97 19.96
N ILE A 16 27.70 -6.51 18.93
CA ILE A 16 27.93 -7.86 18.43
C ILE A 16 28.34 -7.85 16.96
N GLY A 17 29.36 -8.63 16.62
CA GLY A 17 29.82 -8.83 15.24
C GLY A 17 30.15 -10.30 14.96
N ILE A 18 29.55 -10.89 13.94
CA ILE A 18 29.78 -12.29 13.55
C ILE A 18 30.26 -12.37 12.10
N ASN A 19 31.46 -12.92 11.92
CA ASN A 19 32.08 -13.25 10.64
C ASN A 19 32.11 -14.76 10.40
N ASP A 20 32.44 -15.54 11.43
CA ASP A 20 32.83 -16.95 11.31
C ASP A 20 31.61 -17.88 11.27
N TYR A 21 30.79 -17.73 10.22
CA TYR A 21 29.67 -18.62 9.93
C TYR A 21 30.11 -19.89 9.20
N TYR A 22 29.48 -21.03 9.50
CA TYR A 22 29.66 -22.28 8.73
C TYR A 22 29.29 -22.14 7.25
N PHE A 23 28.41 -21.19 6.91
CA PHE A 23 27.96 -20.91 5.55
C PHE A 23 28.00 -19.40 5.30
N ASN A 24 28.43 -18.99 4.11
CA ASN A 24 28.55 -17.58 3.71
C ASN A 24 29.27 -16.71 4.78
N PRO A 25 30.51 -17.00 5.18
CA PRO A 25 31.24 -16.18 6.15
C PRO A 25 31.34 -14.72 5.71
N LEU A 26 31.40 -13.80 6.68
CA LEU A 26 31.49 -12.36 6.46
C LEU A 26 32.90 -11.85 6.82
N GLU A 27 33.29 -10.70 6.29
CA GLU A 27 34.66 -10.17 6.46
C GLU A 27 34.74 -8.99 7.45
N TYR A 28 33.69 -8.16 7.54
CA TYR A 28 33.79 -6.84 8.19
C TYR A 28 33.04 -6.72 9.54
N CYS A 29 32.12 -7.62 9.87
CA CYS A 29 31.23 -7.46 11.03
C CYS A 29 31.97 -7.45 12.37
N VAL A 30 33.03 -8.26 12.52
CA VAL A 30 33.88 -8.25 13.74
C VAL A 30 34.60 -6.91 13.90
N ARG A 31 35.13 -6.36 12.80
CA ARG A 31 35.84 -5.07 12.82
C ARG A 31 34.87 -3.92 13.06
N ASP A 32 33.72 -3.91 12.41
CA ASP A 32 32.67 -2.91 12.63
C ASP A 32 32.23 -2.88 14.10
N ALA A 33 32.09 -4.04 14.73
CA ALA A 33 31.78 -4.13 16.16
C ALA A 33 32.92 -3.61 17.06
N GLN A 34 34.18 -3.84 16.69
CA GLN A 34 35.34 -3.32 17.44
C GLN A 34 35.44 -1.80 17.36
N ASP A 35 35.42 -1.24 16.15
CA ASP A 35 35.57 0.20 15.93
C ASP A 35 34.40 0.98 16.54
N PHE A 36 33.18 0.44 16.44
CA PHE A 36 32.02 1.05 17.09
C PHE A 36 32.11 0.99 18.61
N SER A 37 32.65 -0.10 19.16
CA SER A 37 32.87 -0.20 20.60
C SER A 37 33.85 0.86 21.11
N GLU A 38 34.90 1.15 20.35
CA GLU A 38 35.86 2.21 20.69
C GLU A 38 35.23 3.59 20.61
N ALA A 39 34.50 3.88 19.53
CA ALA A 39 33.79 5.14 19.37
C ALA A 39 32.77 5.38 20.50
N LEU A 40 31.98 4.38 20.87
CA LEU A 40 31.00 4.49 21.94
C LEU A 40 31.66 4.69 23.32
N LYS A 41 32.77 3.99 23.60
CA LYS A 41 33.56 4.23 24.83
C LYS A 41 34.05 5.67 24.92
N SER A 42 34.51 6.25 23.80
CA SER A 42 35.00 7.63 23.75
C SER A 42 33.94 8.68 24.11
N ILE A 43 32.64 8.35 23.98
CA ILE A 43 31.51 9.23 24.33
C ILE A 43 30.76 8.77 25.59
N GLY A 44 31.43 7.97 26.43
CA GLY A 44 30.98 7.63 27.78
C GLY A 44 30.07 6.41 27.90
N PHE A 45 30.03 5.52 26.90
CA PHE A 45 29.33 4.23 27.04
C PHE A 45 30.19 3.19 27.77
N GLU A 46 29.54 2.43 28.66
CA GLU A 46 30.03 1.15 29.14
C GLU A 46 29.68 0.07 28.10
N VAL A 47 30.68 -0.34 27.31
CA VAL A 47 30.48 -1.24 26.16
C VAL A 47 30.88 -2.68 26.48
N THR A 48 29.99 -3.62 26.17
CA THR A 48 30.22 -5.07 26.17
C THR A 48 30.31 -5.56 24.71
N PRO A 49 31.52 -5.75 24.16
CA PRO A 49 31.68 -6.31 22.81
C PRO A 49 31.57 -7.84 22.84
N VAL A 50 30.97 -8.42 21.80
CA VAL A 50 30.85 -9.86 21.59
C VAL A 50 31.15 -10.19 20.14
N ILE A 51 32.14 -11.04 19.87
CA ILE A 51 32.56 -11.38 18.50
C ILE A 51 32.50 -12.89 18.29
N ASN A 52 32.04 -13.32 17.11
CA ASN A 52 31.99 -14.73 16.68
C ASN A 52 31.44 -15.71 17.73
N CYS A 53 30.46 -15.29 18.53
CA CYS A 53 29.94 -16.10 19.63
C CYS A 53 28.94 -17.16 19.19
N SER A 54 28.87 -18.24 19.96
CA SER A 54 27.78 -19.22 19.93
C SER A 54 26.49 -18.67 20.59
N LEU A 55 25.35 -19.33 20.33
CA LEU A 55 24.08 -19.01 21.00
C LEU A 55 24.18 -19.10 22.53
N LYS A 56 24.94 -20.06 23.05
CA LYS A 56 25.14 -20.24 24.51
C LYS A 56 25.87 -19.05 25.11
N GLU A 57 26.99 -18.65 24.50
CA GLU A 57 27.78 -17.50 24.94
C GLU A 57 26.98 -16.20 24.80
N PHE A 58 26.30 -16.00 23.67
CA PHE A 58 25.43 -14.85 23.46
C PHE A 58 24.36 -14.73 24.55
N THR A 59 23.67 -15.83 24.87
CA THR A 59 22.61 -15.84 25.89
C THR A 59 23.16 -15.54 27.28
N GLN A 60 24.34 -16.06 27.63
CA GLN A 60 25.02 -15.76 28.89
C GLN A 60 25.40 -14.28 28.98
N VAL A 61 25.97 -13.72 27.92
CA VAL A 61 26.36 -12.30 27.88
C VAL A 61 25.14 -11.39 27.90
N LEU A 62 24.08 -11.72 27.13
CA LEU A 62 22.83 -10.95 27.13
C LEU A 62 22.22 -10.91 28.53
N LYS A 63 22.17 -12.06 29.22
CA LYS A 63 21.70 -12.12 30.61
C LYS A 63 22.54 -11.22 31.53
N ALA A 64 23.86 -11.36 31.51
CA ALA A 64 24.76 -10.56 32.34
C ALA A 64 24.66 -9.05 32.04
N PHE A 65 24.46 -8.69 30.77
CA PHE A 65 24.23 -7.31 30.34
C PHE A 65 22.91 -6.76 30.91
N LEU A 66 21.83 -7.53 30.76
CA LEU A 66 20.50 -7.20 31.28
C LEU A 66 20.50 -7.08 32.80
N ASP A 67 21.22 -7.93 33.52
CA ASP A 67 21.32 -7.90 34.98
C ASP A 67 22.00 -6.61 35.50
N LYS A 68 22.92 -6.03 34.71
CA LYS A 68 23.56 -4.74 35.01
C LYS A 68 22.74 -3.52 34.58
N THR A 69 21.74 -3.72 33.71
CA THR A 69 20.93 -2.65 33.12
C THR A 69 19.84 -2.17 34.08
N ARG A 70 19.73 -0.85 34.25
CA ARG A 70 18.75 -0.20 35.13
C ARG A 70 17.77 0.66 34.32
N SER A 71 16.62 0.96 34.90
CA SER A 71 15.57 1.78 34.27
C SER A 71 15.99 3.24 33.97
N THR A 72 17.07 3.72 34.61
CA THR A 72 17.64 5.06 34.41
C THR A 72 18.71 5.13 33.31
N ASP A 73 19.02 4.00 32.67
CA ASP A 73 20.08 3.89 31.68
C ASP A 73 19.58 4.24 30.26
N LEU A 74 20.52 4.69 29.41
CA LEU A 74 20.43 4.63 27.95
C LEU A 74 21.09 3.33 27.49
N VAL A 75 20.35 2.50 26.77
CA VAL A 75 20.86 1.21 26.26
C VAL A 75 20.99 1.25 24.75
N LEU A 76 22.13 0.81 24.22
CA LEU A 76 22.35 0.59 22.80
C LEU A 76 22.63 -0.90 22.55
N PHE A 77 21.93 -1.49 21.59
CA PHE A 77 22.17 -2.82 21.08
C PHE A 77 22.58 -2.70 19.60
N TYR A 78 23.77 -3.16 19.26
CA TYR A 78 24.26 -3.23 17.88
C TYR A 78 24.54 -4.67 17.49
N PHE A 79 24.08 -5.08 16.31
CA PHE A 79 24.38 -6.39 15.75
C PHE A 79 24.76 -6.28 14.27
N ALA A 80 25.91 -6.84 13.92
CA ALA A 80 26.36 -7.04 12.55
C ALA A 80 26.53 -8.53 12.23
N GLY A 81 25.84 -9.02 11.20
CA GLY A 81 25.83 -10.45 10.85
C GLY A 81 24.66 -10.88 9.96
N HIS A 82 24.42 -12.19 9.87
CA HIS A 82 23.29 -12.78 9.14
C HIS A 82 22.02 -12.83 9.97
N ILE A 83 20.89 -12.71 9.26
CA ILE A 83 19.56 -12.86 9.84
C ILE A 83 18.72 -13.81 8.98
N LYS A 84 17.89 -14.63 9.62
CA LYS A 84 16.89 -15.50 8.99
C LYS A 84 15.48 -15.11 9.42
N VAL A 85 14.53 -15.23 8.50
CA VAL A 85 13.09 -15.16 8.83
C VAL A 85 12.52 -16.57 8.83
N HIS A 86 11.85 -16.94 9.92
CA HIS A 86 11.19 -18.24 10.04
C HIS A 86 9.84 -18.05 10.73
N LYS A 87 8.77 -18.65 10.16
CA LYS A 87 7.39 -18.53 10.68
C LYS A 87 7.01 -17.10 11.05
N TYR A 88 7.40 -16.15 10.20
CA TYR A 88 7.07 -14.74 10.33
C TYR A 88 7.77 -13.97 11.47
N GLU A 89 8.81 -14.55 12.09
CA GLU A 89 9.65 -13.93 13.11
C GLU A 89 11.11 -13.82 12.63
N ASN A 90 11.85 -12.86 13.19
CA ASN A 90 13.21 -12.53 12.77
C ASN A 90 14.23 -13.11 13.74
N TYR A 91 15.22 -13.86 13.23
CA TYR A 91 16.19 -14.57 14.04
C TYR A 91 17.62 -14.17 13.70
N LEU A 92 18.36 -13.63 14.67
CA LEU A 92 19.82 -13.46 14.53
C LEU A 92 20.47 -14.83 14.42
N ILE A 93 21.40 -14.96 13.48
CA ILE A 93 22.19 -16.18 13.31
C ILE A 93 23.52 -15.99 14.05
N LEU A 94 23.85 -16.92 14.94
CA LEU A 94 25.11 -16.97 15.69
C LEU A 94 26.12 -17.88 14.99
N ALA A 95 27.40 -17.79 15.37
CA ALA A 95 28.49 -18.49 14.67
C ALA A 95 28.28 -20.01 14.60
N ASN A 96 27.65 -20.59 15.62
CA ASN A 96 27.44 -22.03 15.71
C ASN A 96 26.21 -22.58 14.96
N TYR A 97 25.49 -21.77 14.19
CA TYR A 97 24.35 -22.24 13.38
C TYR A 97 24.82 -23.08 12.19
N ASN A 98 24.37 -24.33 12.12
CA ASN A 98 24.70 -25.24 11.03
C ASN A 98 23.42 -25.82 10.38
N PRO A 99 22.99 -25.29 9.22
CA PRO A 99 21.74 -25.72 8.59
C PRO A 99 21.76 -27.18 8.06
N GLY A 100 22.93 -27.82 7.97
CA GLY A 100 23.09 -29.18 7.47
C GLY A 100 23.06 -30.29 8.54
N GLN A 101 23.02 -29.95 9.83
CA GLN A 101 23.10 -30.94 10.91
C GLN A 101 21.81 -31.75 11.13
N SER A 102 20.63 -31.21 10.77
CA SER A 102 19.36 -31.95 10.84
C SER A 102 18.51 -31.72 9.60
N LYS A 103 17.80 -32.77 9.14
CA LYS A 103 16.75 -32.65 8.12
C LYS A 103 15.46 -32.00 8.67
N ASN A 104 15.33 -31.84 9.99
CA ASN A 104 14.22 -31.14 10.62
C ASN A 104 14.59 -29.66 10.82
N GLU A 105 14.00 -28.78 10.00
CA GLU A 105 14.27 -27.34 10.05
C GLU A 105 13.99 -26.72 11.43
N SER A 106 12.98 -27.22 12.15
CA SER A 106 12.66 -26.72 13.50
C SER A 106 13.77 -27.03 14.51
N LYS A 107 14.51 -28.14 14.34
CA LYS A 107 15.64 -28.51 15.20
C LYS A 107 16.90 -27.67 14.91
N ASN A 108 17.15 -27.36 13.64
CA ASN A 108 18.24 -26.44 13.28
C ASN A 108 17.98 -25.02 13.80
N MET A 109 16.71 -24.57 13.85
CA MET A 109 16.37 -23.25 14.42
C MET A 109 16.68 -23.18 15.93
N THR A 110 16.51 -24.27 16.68
CA THR A 110 16.83 -24.30 18.13
C THR A 110 18.33 -24.32 18.43
N GLU A 111 19.19 -24.58 17.43
CA GLU A 111 20.64 -24.70 17.59
C GLU A 111 21.35 -23.58 16.80
N GLY A 112 21.63 -22.44 17.46
CA GLY A 112 22.45 -21.37 16.86
C GLY A 112 21.69 -20.14 16.33
N THR A 113 20.39 -20.00 16.60
CA THR A 113 19.63 -18.78 16.30
C THR A 113 18.90 -18.21 17.52
N ILE A 114 18.60 -16.91 17.50
CA ILE A 114 17.82 -16.26 18.56
C ILE A 114 16.85 -15.22 17.99
N SER A 115 15.60 -15.24 18.45
CA SER A 115 14.56 -14.27 18.02
C SER A 115 14.93 -12.85 18.46
N ILE A 116 14.87 -11.91 17.52
CA ILE A 116 15.07 -10.49 17.76
C ILE A 116 13.97 -9.96 18.67
N GLU A 117 12.72 -10.37 18.44
CA GLU A 117 11.56 -9.98 19.25
C GLU A 117 11.72 -10.44 20.70
N SER A 118 12.30 -11.62 20.94
CA SER A 118 12.64 -12.11 22.29
C SER A 118 13.67 -11.21 22.98
N ILE A 119 14.74 -10.81 22.27
CA ILE A 119 15.75 -9.89 22.81
C ILE A 119 15.11 -8.54 23.14
N MET A 120 14.33 -7.99 22.21
CA MET A 120 13.64 -6.72 22.40
C MET A 120 12.67 -6.76 23.58
N LYS A 121 11.92 -7.85 23.75
CA LYS A 121 11.01 -8.03 24.90
C LYS A 121 11.77 -8.08 26.22
N GLN A 122 12.88 -8.83 26.27
CA GLN A 122 13.74 -8.89 27.47
C GLN A 122 14.33 -7.53 27.84
N MET A 123 14.74 -6.73 26.85
CA MET A 123 15.21 -5.36 27.06
C MET A 123 14.09 -4.39 27.46
N ALA A 124 12.89 -4.54 26.88
CA ALA A 124 11.73 -3.73 27.22
C ALA A 124 11.31 -3.93 28.69
N HIS A 125 11.44 -5.13 29.24
CA HIS A 125 11.16 -5.42 30.66
C HIS A 125 12.06 -4.65 31.63
N LYS A 126 13.23 -4.15 31.20
CA LYS A 126 14.09 -3.30 32.04
C LYS A 126 13.56 -1.87 32.16
N ASN A 127 12.61 -1.47 31.30
CA ASN A 127 12.00 -0.13 31.27
C ASN A 127 13.04 0.99 31.34
N CYS A 128 14.09 0.86 30.52
CA CYS A 128 15.17 1.84 30.41
C CYS A 128 14.63 3.21 30.01
N CYS A 129 15.42 4.25 30.27
CA CYS A 129 15.04 5.61 29.93
C CYS A 129 14.88 5.73 28.41
N ALA A 130 15.81 5.11 27.68
CA ALA A 130 15.69 4.82 26.25
C ALA A 130 16.51 3.60 25.84
N THR A 131 16.09 2.96 24.76
CA THR A 131 16.78 1.81 24.15
C THR A 131 16.93 2.03 22.65
N ILE A 132 18.12 1.81 22.11
CA ILE A 132 18.44 1.96 20.69
C ILE A 132 18.88 0.60 20.16
N PHE A 133 18.23 0.11 19.12
CA PHE A 133 18.65 -1.08 18.39
C PHE A 133 19.17 -0.69 17.01
N ILE A 134 20.34 -1.19 16.62
CA ILE A 134 20.93 -0.99 15.30
C ILE A 134 21.30 -2.36 14.73
N PHE A 135 20.71 -2.71 13.59
CA PHE A 135 20.97 -3.98 12.92
C PHE A 135 21.60 -3.74 11.55
N ASP A 136 22.86 -4.17 11.42
CA ASP A 136 23.71 -4.04 10.24
C ASP A 136 23.84 -5.41 9.54
N CYS A 137 22.79 -5.80 8.82
CA CYS A 137 22.64 -7.16 8.32
C CYS A 137 22.29 -7.21 6.83
N CYS A 138 22.96 -8.11 6.09
CA CYS A 138 22.76 -8.29 4.65
C CYS A 138 21.43 -9.01 4.36
N ARG A 139 20.65 -8.52 3.37
CA ARG A 139 19.34 -9.07 2.98
C ARG A 139 19.38 -10.00 1.74
N LYS A 140 20.56 -10.52 1.35
CA LYS A 140 20.74 -11.25 0.08
C LYS A 140 19.81 -12.45 -0.10
N HIS A 141 19.51 -13.20 0.97
CA HIS A 141 18.60 -14.35 0.93
C HIS A 141 17.13 -14.02 1.24
N LEU A 142 16.80 -12.73 1.46
CA LEU A 142 15.41 -12.29 1.57
C LEU A 142 14.76 -12.12 0.19
N ASN A 143 15.55 -11.78 -0.84
CA ASN A 143 15.06 -11.55 -2.21
C ASN A 143 14.45 -12.81 -2.87
N SER A 144 14.76 -14.00 -2.36
CA SER A 144 14.19 -15.29 -2.77
C SER A 144 13.04 -15.78 -1.88
N LEU A 145 12.68 -15.02 -0.85
CA LEU A 145 11.52 -15.28 0.01
C LEU A 145 10.37 -14.38 -0.43
N GLU A 146 9.13 -14.87 -0.34
CA GLU A 146 7.91 -14.10 -0.64
C GLU A 146 7.92 -12.73 0.07
N GLU A 147 7.49 -11.66 -0.61
CA GLU A 147 7.54 -10.27 -0.14
C GLU A 147 6.96 -10.06 1.28
N ASN A 148 5.95 -10.84 1.68
CA ASN A 148 5.35 -10.85 3.03
C ASN A 148 6.38 -11.14 4.14
N THR A 149 7.39 -11.95 3.83
CA THR A 149 8.48 -12.34 4.73
C THR A 149 9.51 -11.22 4.86
N GLN A 150 9.70 -10.43 3.79
CA GLN A 150 10.58 -9.25 3.80
C GLN A 150 9.98 -8.06 4.55
N GLN A 151 8.66 -7.87 4.48
CA GLN A 151 7.96 -6.77 5.14
C GLN A 151 7.85 -6.93 6.66
N ARG A 152 7.71 -8.16 7.18
CA ARG A 152 7.65 -8.41 8.64
C ARG A 152 8.98 -8.18 9.34
N PHE A 153 10.09 -8.26 8.60
CA PHE A 153 11.40 -7.80 9.05
C PHE A 153 11.43 -6.30 9.42
N LEU A 154 10.64 -5.50 8.71
CA LEU A 154 10.58 -4.04 8.86
C LEU A 154 9.49 -3.57 9.85
N SER A 155 8.71 -4.50 10.43
CA SER A 155 7.56 -4.22 11.32
C SER A 155 7.85 -4.52 12.80
N MET A 156 9.13 -4.54 13.19
CA MET A 156 9.49 -4.64 14.60
C MET A 156 9.06 -3.37 15.33
N LYS A 157 8.05 -3.49 16.19
CA LYS A 157 7.49 -2.37 16.94
C LYS A 157 8.28 -2.15 18.24
N GLY A 158 8.91 -0.99 18.33
CA GLY A 158 9.47 -0.48 19.58
C GLY A 158 8.40 0.21 20.42
N THR A 159 8.73 0.61 21.64
CA THR A 159 7.90 1.55 22.42
C THR A 159 8.30 3.00 22.11
N SER A 160 7.60 4.00 22.67
CA SER A 160 7.98 5.42 22.54
C SER A 160 9.38 5.77 23.09
N LYS A 161 10.00 4.85 23.84
CA LYS A 161 11.37 4.93 24.37
C LYS A 161 12.38 4.11 23.56
N THR A 162 11.93 3.39 22.53
CA THR A 162 12.77 2.48 21.75
C THR A 162 12.97 3.01 20.34
N LEU A 163 14.20 3.30 19.97
CA LEU A 163 14.61 3.61 18.60
C LEU A 163 15.17 2.33 17.97
N ILE A 164 14.73 2.01 16.76
CA ILE A 164 15.18 0.82 16.07
C ILE A 164 15.65 1.24 14.68
N VAL A 165 16.84 0.82 14.27
CA VAL A 165 17.51 1.24 13.04
C VAL A 165 17.95 0.02 12.25
N TYR A 166 17.65 0.01 10.95
CA TYR A 166 18.04 -1.06 10.01
C TYR A 166 18.69 -0.49 8.75
N SER A 167 19.74 -1.14 8.27
CA SER A 167 20.28 -0.92 6.91
C SER A 167 19.49 -1.71 5.86
N ASN A 168 19.03 -1.06 4.79
CA ASN A 168 18.40 -1.73 3.66
C ASN A 168 19.40 -1.83 2.49
N CYS A 169 20.19 -2.90 2.45
CA CYS A 169 20.99 -3.24 1.27
C CYS A 169 20.45 -4.52 0.63
N PRO A 170 19.81 -4.44 -0.55
CA PRO A 170 19.55 -5.62 -1.38
C PRO A 170 20.88 -6.13 -1.96
N GLY A 171 21.13 -7.43 -1.90
CA GLY A 171 22.04 -8.13 -2.82
C GLY A 171 23.58 -7.99 -2.65
N ALA A 172 24.13 -6.91 -2.11
CA ALA A 172 25.57 -6.74 -2.13
C ALA A 172 26.25 -7.39 -0.90
N VAL A 173 27.10 -8.38 -1.16
CA VAL A 173 28.41 -8.41 -0.49
C VAL A 173 28.99 -7.05 -0.84
N ILE A 174 28.83 -6.04 0.01
CA ILE A 174 29.32 -4.71 -0.34
C ILE A 174 30.83 -4.74 -0.17
N ARG A 175 31.51 -5.18 -1.24
CA ARG A 175 32.91 -4.87 -1.48
C ARG A 175 33.06 -3.35 -1.31
N SER A 176 34.04 -2.94 -0.51
CA SER A 176 34.60 -1.60 -0.67
C SER A 176 35.32 -1.59 -2.02
N GLU A 177 34.71 -1.00 -3.04
CA GLU A 177 35.51 -0.41 -4.12
C GLU A 177 35.63 1.12 -3.96
N THR A 178 34.87 1.75 -3.05
CA THR A 178 34.88 3.23 -2.92
C THR A 178 34.65 3.83 -1.51
N GLY A 179 34.96 3.10 -0.43
CA GLY A 179 34.97 3.69 0.92
C GLY A 179 36.07 3.07 1.74
N ASP A 180 37.18 3.80 1.95
CA ASP A 180 38.38 3.59 2.79
C ASP A 180 39.01 2.19 2.99
N GLY A 181 38.41 1.09 2.51
CA GLY A 181 38.87 -0.29 2.61
C GLY A 181 38.71 -0.92 3.99
N LYS A 182 38.09 -0.23 4.96
CA LYS A 182 38.20 -0.59 6.39
C LYS A 182 36.91 -1.11 7.01
N ASN A 183 35.76 -0.48 6.80
CA ASN A 183 34.48 -0.85 7.46
C ASN A 183 33.33 -1.07 6.47
N GLY A 184 32.23 -1.66 6.94
CA GLY A 184 30.96 -1.67 6.21
C GLY A 184 30.39 -0.27 5.99
N TYR A 185 29.59 -0.05 4.93
CA TYR A 185 29.08 1.29 4.56
C TYR A 185 28.26 1.97 5.65
N LEU A 186 27.40 1.22 6.37
CA LEU A 186 26.66 1.78 7.49
C LEU A 186 27.62 2.21 8.59
N MET A 187 28.51 1.32 9.03
CA MET A 187 29.45 1.62 10.11
C MET A 187 30.38 2.78 9.79
N GLY A 188 31.01 2.78 8.60
CA GLY A 188 31.91 3.84 8.17
C GLY A 188 31.26 5.23 8.15
N ASN A 189 29.96 5.32 7.83
CA ASN A 189 29.24 6.60 7.93
C ASN A 189 28.75 6.90 9.34
N LEU A 190 28.37 5.89 10.13
CA LEU A 190 27.96 6.09 11.52
C LEU A 190 29.10 6.65 12.37
N LEU A 191 30.32 6.13 12.21
CA LEU A 191 31.52 6.60 12.93
C LEU A 191 31.84 8.08 12.69
N LYS A 192 31.53 8.62 11.49
CA LYS A 192 31.73 10.05 11.17
C LYS A 192 30.84 10.98 11.98
N HIS A 193 29.66 10.50 12.40
CA HIS A 193 28.60 11.35 12.97
C HIS A 193 28.31 11.05 14.44
N ILE A 194 28.57 9.83 14.92
CA ILE A 194 28.21 9.38 16.27
C ILE A 194 28.94 10.14 17.38
N ILE A 195 30.14 10.65 17.08
CA ILE A 195 30.97 11.42 18.00
C ILE A 195 30.63 12.91 18.04
N ASN A 196 29.60 13.39 17.33
CA ASN A 196 29.25 14.81 17.36
C ASN A 196 28.44 15.13 18.63
N ALA A 197 29.02 15.92 19.53
CA ALA A 197 28.33 16.33 20.76
C ALA A 197 27.11 17.21 20.47
N ASN A 198 26.09 17.04 21.32
CA ASN A 198 24.85 17.82 21.31
C ASN A 198 24.06 17.73 19.99
N VAL A 199 24.32 16.70 19.17
CA VAL A 199 23.50 16.38 17.99
C VAL A 199 22.50 15.28 18.37
N GLU A 200 21.24 15.48 18.01
CA GLU A 200 20.19 14.50 18.26
C GLU A 200 20.42 13.25 17.40
N ILE A 201 20.21 12.06 17.95
CA ILE A 201 20.41 10.79 17.23
C ILE A 201 19.62 10.72 15.92
N GLN A 202 18.42 11.32 15.85
CA GLN A 202 17.65 11.38 14.62
C GLN A 202 18.33 12.23 13.54
N ASP A 203 19.02 13.31 13.93
CA ASP A 203 19.79 14.15 13.00
C ASP A 203 21.08 13.45 12.57
N ILE A 204 21.75 12.73 13.47
CA ILE A 204 22.87 11.83 13.16
C ILE A 204 22.44 10.81 12.09
N LEU A 205 21.33 10.10 12.32
CA LEU A 205 20.80 9.11 11.38
C LEU A 205 20.39 9.74 10.04
N ARG A 206 19.89 10.99 10.03
CA ARG A 206 19.59 11.73 8.81
C ARG A 206 20.86 12.02 8.01
N CYS A 207 21.94 12.46 8.67
CA CYS A 207 23.23 12.69 8.02
C CYS A 207 23.83 11.39 7.47
N VAL A 208 23.81 10.32 8.26
CA VAL A 208 24.24 8.97 7.82
C VAL A 208 23.43 8.52 6.60
N ALA A 209 22.10 8.69 6.59
CA ALA A 209 21.25 8.33 5.47
C ALA A 209 21.55 9.15 4.21
N GLN A 210 21.85 10.44 4.36
CA GLN A 210 22.26 11.30 3.25
C GLN A 210 23.61 10.88 2.67
N ASP A 211 24.58 10.56 3.51
CA ASP A 211 25.92 10.14 3.05
C ASP A 211 25.88 8.76 2.38
N LEU A 212 25.08 7.82 2.90
CA LEU A 212 24.83 6.53 2.27
C LEU A 212 24.22 6.68 0.86
N ARG A 213 23.28 7.61 0.67
CA ARG A 213 22.67 7.91 -0.65
C ARG A 213 23.66 8.51 -1.65
N LYS A 214 24.63 9.29 -1.19
CA LYS A 214 25.67 9.87 -2.05
C LYS A 214 26.68 8.83 -2.51
N GLN A 215 26.94 7.82 -1.68
CA GLN A 215 27.96 6.81 -1.94
C GLN A 215 27.47 5.65 -2.82
N THR A 216 26.15 5.44 -2.95
CA THR A 216 25.61 4.40 -3.82
C THR A 216 24.16 4.67 -4.23
N SER A 217 23.89 4.50 -5.53
CA SER A 217 22.57 4.60 -6.14
C SER A 217 21.63 3.45 -5.76
N GLU A 218 22.15 2.38 -5.15
CA GLU A 218 21.38 1.20 -4.74
C GLU A 218 20.88 1.27 -3.29
N LEU A 219 21.48 2.13 -2.43
CA LEU A 219 21.04 2.27 -1.04
C LEU A 219 19.82 3.19 -0.94
N LYS A 220 18.67 2.59 -0.63
CA LYS A 220 17.38 3.29 -0.42
C LYS A 220 17.31 4.09 0.91
N GLY A 221 18.36 4.06 1.73
CA GLY A 221 18.49 4.82 2.98
C GLY A 221 18.32 3.96 4.25
N LEU A 222 18.40 4.61 5.41
CA LEU A 222 18.16 4.01 6.72
C LEU A 222 16.68 4.02 7.09
N TYR A 223 16.20 2.92 7.67
CA TYR A 223 14.86 2.83 8.24
C TYR A 223 14.94 2.92 9.75
N HIS A 224 14.06 3.74 10.34
CA HIS A 224 13.80 3.72 11.78
C HIS A 224 12.31 3.82 12.08
N ASN A 225 11.89 3.39 13.27
CA ASN A 225 10.49 3.43 13.68
C ASN A 225 9.98 4.87 13.92
N SER A 226 8.71 5.12 13.60
CA SER A 226 8.04 6.43 13.69
C SER A 226 7.52 6.79 15.09
N GLU A 227 7.49 5.83 16.01
CA GLU A 227 6.93 6.00 17.37
C GLU A 227 7.92 6.60 18.37
N PHE A 228 9.20 6.73 17.98
CA PHE A 228 10.26 7.26 18.83
C PHE A 228 10.21 8.80 18.88
N ASN A 229 9.72 9.35 20.00
CA ASN A 229 9.40 10.78 20.14
C ASN A 229 10.28 11.50 21.18
N GLN A 230 11.40 10.88 21.59
CA GLN A 230 12.32 11.47 22.56
C GLN A 230 13.56 12.05 21.89
N LYS A 231 13.99 13.22 22.36
CA LYS A 231 15.29 13.78 21.97
C LYS A 231 16.39 13.09 22.76
N ILE A 232 17.28 12.40 22.06
CA ILE A 232 18.45 11.73 22.64
C ILE A 232 19.71 12.28 22.02
N PHE A 233 20.64 12.66 22.88
CA PHE A 233 21.98 13.09 22.52
C PHE A 233 22.94 12.00 23.00
N LEU A 234 23.65 11.34 22.07
CA LEU A 234 24.55 10.24 22.42
C LEU A 234 25.85 10.75 23.04
N ALA A 235 26.31 11.93 22.62
CA ALA A 235 27.44 12.65 23.18
C ALA A 235 26.97 14.03 23.63
N THR A 236 27.42 14.47 24.80
CA THR A 236 27.25 15.84 25.29
C THR A 236 28.64 16.48 25.44
N THR A 237 28.70 17.81 25.52
CA THR A 237 29.98 18.51 25.76
C THR A 237 30.66 18.08 27.06
N LYS A 238 29.89 17.62 28.06
CA LYS A 238 30.43 17.03 29.29
C LYS A 238 31.05 15.65 29.08
N ASP A 239 30.62 14.93 28.06
CA ASP A 239 31.21 13.64 27.67
C ASP A 239 32.49 13.84 26.82
N GLN A 240 32.78 15.08 26.38
CA GLN A 240 33.86 15.40 25.43
C GLN A 240 34.97 16.32 25.98
N ASP A 241 34.90 16.74 27.24
CA ASP A 241 36.05 17.39 27.89
C ASP A 241 37.13 16.34 28.28
N PRO A 242 38.42 16.65 28.13
CA PRO A 242 39.35 15.71 27.53
C PRO A 242 40.10 14.82 28.53
N ILE A 243 40.13 13.53 28.23
CA ILE A 243 41.32 12.69 28.38
C ILE A 243 41.55 12.16 26.95
N VAL A 244 42.20 12.88 26.03
CA VAL A 244 43.67 12.94 25.79
C VAL A 244 43.96 14.06 24.76
N LYS A 245 45.13 14.71 24.87
CA LYS A 245 45.63 15.87 24.10
C LYS A 245 45.57 15.72 22.55
N PRO A 246 45.37 16.82 21.81
CA PRO A 246 45.45 16.83 20.34
C PRO A 246 46.90 16.84 19.85
N MET A 247 47.20 16.08 18.79
CA MET A 247 48.47 16.15 18.08
C MET A 247 48.31 17.07 16.86
N ASN A 248 49.11 18.13 16.85
CA ASN A 248 49.04 19.30 15.96
C ASN A 248 49.09 18.98 14.47
N ALA A 249 48.26 19.71 13.71
CA ALA A 249 48.55 20.03 12.32
C ALA A 249 49.72 21.05 12.25
N SER A 250 50.72 20.79 11.42
CA SER A 250 51.70 21.79 11.02
C SER A 250 52.21 21.55 9.61
N ARG A 251 51.91 22.56 8.77
CA ARG A 251 52.76 23.19 7.74
C ARG A 251 53.56 22.31 6.77
N VAL A 252 53.20 22.49 5.49
CA VAL A 252 54.06 22.31 4.32
C VAL A 252 55.25 23.30 4.38
N MET A 253 56.48 22.78 4.21
CA MET A 253 57.64 23.50 3.64
C MET A 253 58.59 22.51 2.94
N ASN A 254 59.28 23.03 1.92
CA ASN A 254 59.92 22.37 0.79
C ASN A 254 61.29 21.67 1.03
N THR A 255 61.48 20.55 0.31
CA THR A 255 62.69 20.04 -0.43
C THR A 255 64.00 19.66 0.32
N PRO A 256 64.94 18.90 -0.31
CA PRO A 256 64.85 17.75 -1.25
C PRO A 256 65.87 16.59 -0.95
N ARG A 257 65.73 15.46 -1.69
CA ARG A 257 66.76 14.48 -2.17
C ARG A 257 66.54 13.01 -1.77
N GLY A 258 66.60 12.14 -2.79
CA GLY A 258 66.98 10.72 -2.64
C GLY A 258 66.13 9.69 -3.40
N LEU A 259 66.25 9.63 -4.73
CA LEU A 259 65.98 8.44 -5.57
C LEU A 259 67.11 7.38 -5.39
N PRO A 260 67.08 6.15 -5.99
CA PRO A 260 66.06 5.49 -6.84
C PRO A 260 65.84 3.97 -6.53
N GLY A 261 64.91 3.35 -7.28
CA GLY A 261 64.90 1.90 -7.58
C GLY A 261 63.52 1.42 -8.05
N THR A 262 63.17 1.59 -9.34
CA THR A 262 63.03 0.51 -10.37
C THR A 262 61.92 -0.50 -10.03
N GLU A 263 60.89 -0.79 -10.82
CA GLU A 263 60.63 -0.68 -12.26
C GLU A 263 59.11 -0.88 -12.50
N GLN A 264 58.67 -0.48 -13.68
CA GLN A 264 57.31 -0.56 -14.26
C GLN A 264 57.29 -1.73 -15.30
N PRO A 265 56.22 -2.02 -16.08
CA PRO A 265 54.83 -2.39 -15.76
C PRO A 265 54.28 -3.56 -16.67
N VAL A 266 52.95 -3.78 -16.63
CA VAL A 266 52.06 -4.33 -17.68
C VAL A 266 51.95 -5.87 -17.84
N GLY A 267 50.71 -6.36 -17.88
CA GLY A 267 50.40 -7.66 -18.51
C GLY A 267 48.94 -8.08 -18.35
N ARG A 268 48.19 -8.01 -19.44
CA ARG A 268 46.76 -8.36 -19.59
C ARG A 268 46.49 -9.88 -19.66
N ASN A 269 45.25 -10.22 -19.30
CA ASN A 269 44.36 -11.22 -19.90
C ASN A 269 44.34 -12.70 -19.45
N ASN A 270 43.09 -13.10 -19.20
CA ASN A 270 42.38 -14.34 -19.56
C ASN A 270 42.52 -15.62 -18.71
N GLU A 271 41.37 -15.93 -18.09
CA GLU A 271 40.61 -17.19 -18.14
C GLU A 271 41.36 -18.52 -18.14
N LEU A 272 41.09 -19.35 -17.12
CA LEU A 272 40.42 -20.66 -17.25
C LEU A 272 40.55 -21.42 -15.92
N TRP A 273 39.42 -21.70 -15.27
CA TRP A 273 39.34 -22.72 -14.21
C TRP A 273 38.70 -23.97 -14.81
N GLN A 274 39.51 -25.03 -14.95
CA GLN A 274 39.04 -26.39 -15.10
C GLN A 274 38.96 -27.07 -13.72
N ALA A 275 37.82 -27.72 -13.50
CA ALA A 275 37.60 -29.04 -12.91
C ALA A 275 38.34 -29.43 -11.61
N THR A 276 37.59 -29.97 -10.65
CA THR A 276 37.45 -31.44 -10.52
C THR A 276 36.33 -31.84 -9.56
N ASN A 277 35.62 -32.88 -10.00
CA ASN A 277 34.59 -33.69 -9.32
C ASN A 277 35.10 -34.36 -8.04
N VAL A 278 34.18 -34.73 -7.14
CA VAL A 278 34.03 -36.12 -6.63
C VAL A 278 32.56 -36.36 -6.19
N ASP A 279 31.93 -37.38 -6.79
CA ASP A 279 30.66 -38.01 -6.39
C ASP A 279 30.80 -38.90 -5.14
N VAL A 280 29.68 -39.26 -4.49
CA VAL A 280 29.21 -40.66 -4.32
C VAL A 280 27.89 -40.73 -3.50
N HIS A 281 27.03 -41.62 -4.01
CA HIS A 281 25.68 -42.11 -3.67
C HIS A 281 25.26 -42.43 -2.22
N GLY A 282 23.93 -42.54 -2.03
CA GLY A 282 23.30 -43.46 -1.07
C GLY A 282 21.78 -43.32 -0.89
N GLU A 283 21.00 -44.30 -1.38
CA GLU A 283 19.52 -44.42 -1.36
C GLU A 283 18.88 -44.80 0.00
N ARG A 284 17.57 -44.50 0.17
CA ARG A 284 16.43 -45.40 0.54
C ARG A 284 15.31 -44.74 1.37
N THR A 285 14.07 -45.07 1.01
CA THR A 285 12.73 -44.78 1.60
C THR A 285 12.29 -45.89 2.60
N PRO A 286 11.02 -46.00 3.06
CA PRO A 286 10.13 -45.08 3.85
C PRO A 286 9.45 -45.81 5.05
N GLN A 287 8.72 -45.12 5.97
CA GLN A 287 7.48 -45.66 6.61
C GLN A 287 6.70 -44.70 7.56
N ARG A 288 5.41 -45.04 7.70
CA ARG A 288 4.21 -44.44 8.33
C ARG A 288 4.17 -44.43 9.87
N THR A 289 3.24 -43.62 10.43
CA THR A 289 2.12 -43.89 11.41
C THR A 289 1.95 -42.70 12.36
N GLU A 290 0.85 -41.94 12.32
CA GLU A 290 -0.47 -42.10 13.00
C GLU A 290 -0.64 -41.20 14.23
N GLU A 291 -1.90 -40.76 14.33
CA GLU A 291 -2.67 -39.96 15.28
C GLU A 291 -2.28 -39.97 16.78
N HIS A 292 -2.51 -38.85 17.47
CA HIS A 292 -3.54 -38.81 18.52
C HIS A 292 -3.91 -37.40 19.00
N VAL A 293 -5.22 -37.25 19.19
CA VAL A 293 -6.04 -36.22 19.82
C VAL A 293 -5.66 -35.99 21.29
N ILE A 294 -5.93 -34.78 21.83
CA ILE A 294 -6.59 -34.50 23.14
C ILE A 294 -6.55 -32.97 23.43
N SER A 295 -7.72 -32.33 23.37
CA SER A 295 -8.12 -31.19 24.23
C SER A 295 -8.67 -31.77 25.56
N PRO A 296 -9.13 -31.02 26.61
CA PRO A 296 -9.37 -29.57 26.72
C PRO A 296 -9.15 -28.99 28.17
N ARG A 297 -9.69 -27.78 28.41
CA ARG A 297 -10.15 -27.17 29.69
C ARG A 297 -9.08 -26.46 30.56
N LEU A 298 -9.36 -25.40 31.33
CA LEU A 298 -10.52 -24.54 31.58
C LEU A 298 -10.05 -23.33 32.44
N ALA A 299 -10.79 -22.22 32.32
CA ALA A 299 -11.25 -21.30 33.38
C ALA A 299 -10.27 -20.46 34.23
N GLY A 300 -10.68 -19.20 34.41
CA GLY A 300 -10.24 -18.34 35.51
C GLY A 300 -10.69 -16.89 35.36
N LYS A 301 -11.89 -16.57 35.83
CA LYS A 301 -12.43 -15.21 36.03
C LYS A 301 -11.63 -14.47 37.10
N ASP A 302 -11.55 -13.14 37.04
CA ASP A 302 -12.21 -12.30 38.05
C ASP A 302 -12.25 -10.80 37.72
N LYS A 303 -13.30 -10.18 38.25
CA LYS A 303 -13.74 -8.79 38.13
C LYS A 303 -12.99 -7.89 39.12
N ASN A 304 -12.85 -6.60 38.81
CA ASN A 304 -13.29 -5.56 39.75
C ASN A 304 -13.52 -4.18 39.13
N VAL A 305 -14.46 -3.48 39.77
CA VAL A 305 -15.12 -2.22 39.41
C VAL A 305 -14.47 -1.06 40.19
N GLY A 306 -14.49 0.16 39.63
CA GLY A 306 -14.23 1.40 40.35
C GLY A 306 -14.61 2.64 39.53
N ALA A 307 -15.52 3.46 40.07
CA ALA A 307 -16.17 4.61 39.45
C ALA A 307 -15.74 5.95 40.07
N GLY A 308 -16.05 7.06 39.37
CA GLY A 308 -16.04 8.46 39.85
C GLY A 308 -14.89 9.30 39.25
N SER A 309 -15.03 10.57 38.87
CA SER A 309 -16.11 11.57 38.93
C SER A 309 -15.71 12.82 38.10
N HIS A 310 -16.68 13.71 37.86
CA HIS A 310 -16.67 14.93 37.05
C HIS A 310 -15.57 15.99 37.30
N GLY A 311 -15.30 16.78 36.25
CA GLY A 311 -14.72 18.13 36.29
C GLY A 311 -14.87 18.83 34.93
N SER A 312 -15.56 19.98 34.92
CA SER A 312 -15.90 20.82 33.76
C SER A 312 -14.84 21.88 33.45
N ASP A 313 -15.00 22.50 32.26
CA ASP A 313 -14.56 23.84 31.85
C ASP A 313 -13.21 24.07 31.12
N ALA A 314 -13.36 24.16 29.80
CA ALA A 314 -13.11 25.33 28.95
C ALA A 314 -11.74 26.05 28.93
N ARG A 315 -11.08 25.97 27.76
CA ARG A 315 -10.39 27.04 26.96
C ARG A 315 -9.25 26.38 26.14
N SER A 316 -8.97 26.67 24.87
CA SER A 316 -9.64 27.34 23.77
C SER A 316 -8.68 27.23 22.57
N GLN A 317 -9.22 26.86 21.41
CA GLN A 317 -8.82 27.31 20.06
C GLN A 317 -7.46 26.93 19.48
N GLY A 318 -7.55 26.18 18.37
CA GLY A 318 -6.54 25.96 17.34
C GLY A 318 -7.17 25.19 16.17
N VAL A 319 -8.38 25.56 15.76
CA VAL A 319 -9.09 24.96 14.62
C VAL A 319 -8.60 25.62 13.34
N LEU A 320 -8.13 24.81 12.40
CA LEU A 320 -7.98 25.16 10.98
C LEU A 320 -9.36 25.42 10.39
N SER A 321 -9.93 26.59 10.67
CA SER A 321 -11.03 27.17 9.91
C SER A 321 -10.45 28.31 9.07
N SER A 322 -9.97 27.98 7.88
CA SER A 322 -9.90 28.96 6.81
C SER A 322 -10.01 28.20 5.50
N SER A 323 -11.09 28.45 4.78
CA SER A 323 -11.19 28.26 3.33
C SER A 323 -9.87 28.65 2.69
N VAL A 324 -9.05 27.67 2.31
CA VAL A 324 -7.87 27.92 1.49
C VAL A 324 -8.43 28.11 0.08
N SER A 325 -8.61 29.36 -0.33
CA SER A 325 -8.81 29.66 -1.74
C SER A 325 -7.63 29.07 -2.52
N ILE A 326 -7.91 28.43 -3.64
CA ILE A 326 -6.91 27.84 -4.55
C ILE A 326 -5.79 28.85 -4.87
N ASP A 327 -6.07 30.15 -4.79
CA ASP A 327 -5.10 31.25 -4.96
C ASP A 327 -3.95 31.29 -3.94
N ARG A 328 -4.13 30.79 -2.71
CA ARG A 328 -3.08 30.83 -1.67
C ARG A 328 -2.05 29.69 -1.77
N ALA A 329 -2.31 28.67 -2.59
CA ALA A 329 -1.41 27.54 -2.79
C ALA A 329 -0.21 27.87 -3.72
N LEU A 330 -0.23 29.02 -4.41
CA LEU A 330 0.71 29.34 -5.49
C LEU A 330 2.12 29.79 -5.04
N HIS A 331 2.45 29.84 -3.74
CA HIS A 331 3.70 30.47 -3.24
C HIS A 331 4.55 29.64 -2.26
N GLN A 332 4.44 28.31 -2.26
CA GLN A 332 5.44 27.46 -1.60
C GLN A 332 6.03 26.49 -2.61
N VAL A 333 7.30 26.70 -2.98
CA VAL A 333 8.06 25.72 -3.78
C VAL A 333 8.27 24.48 -2.93
N ARG A 334 7.36 23.51 -3.09
CA ARG A 334 7.46 22.14 -2.58
C ARG A 334 7.99 21.26 -3.70
N THR A 335 8.73 20.21 -3.35
CA THR A 335 9.28 19.26 -4.31
C THR A 335 8.17 18.64 -5.16
N PRO A 336 8.35 18.49 -6.49
CA PRO A 336 7.30 18.01 -7.38
C PRO A 336 6.80 16.62 -6.97
N ASN A 337 5.51 16.39 -7.13
CA ASN A 337 4.91 15.06 -7.09
C ASN A 337 5.66 14.17 -8.12
N PRO A 338 6.29 13.07 -7.71
CA PRO A 338 7.07 12.22 -8.61
C PRO A 338 6.23 11.39 -9.58
N TYR A 339 4.89 11.46 -9.51
CA TYR A 339 4.02 10.64 -10.35
C TYR A 339 3.80 11.21 -11.75
N PRO A 340 3.76 10.35 -12.78
CA PRO A 340 3.41 10.75 -14.14
C PRO A 340 2.03 11.41 -14.20
N SER A 341 1.97 12.54 -14.88
CA SER A 341 0.71 13.17 -15.29
C SER A 341 0.87 13.77 -16.68
N GLU A 342 -0.25 13.90 -17.39
CA GLU A 342 -0.28 14.50 -18.70
C GLU A 342 -1.59 15.21 -18.96
N ALA A 343 -1.49 16.44 -19.44
CA ALA A 343 -2.64 17.28 -19.71
C ALA A 343 -2.79 17.53 -21.22
N PHE A 344 -4.02 17.38 -21.71
CA PHE A 344 -4.38 17.55 -23.11
C PHE A 344 -5.36 18.72 -23.27
N CYS A 345 -5.21 19.46 -24.37
CA CYS A 345 -5.96 20.68 -24.70
C CYS A 345 -5.83 21.81 -23.66
N VAL A 346 -4.76 21.86 -22.85
CA VAL A 346 -4.57 22.91 -21.84
C VAL A 346 -3.81 24.08 -22.41
N ASP A 347 -4.50 24.94 -23.15
CA ASP A 347 -3.95 26.17 -23.71
C ASP A 347 -4.52 27.45 -23.06
N ALA A 348 -4.20 28.62 -23.62
CA ALA A 348 -4.61 29.92 -23.08
C ALA A 348 -6.14 30.14 -23.11
N SER A 349 -6.88 29.41 -23.95
CA SER A 349 -8.35 29.48 -24.06
C SER A 349 -9.06 28.86 -22.86
N ILE A 350 -8.36 28.04 -22.07
CA ILE A 350 -8.92 27.41 -20.87
C ILE A 350 -8.95 28.39 -19.70
N SER A 351 -10.06 28.30 -18.94
CA SER A 351 -10.28 29.11 -17.75
C SER A 351 -9.09 28.99 -16.78
N LYS A 352 -8.70 30.12 -16.16
CA LYS A 352 -7.55 30.16 -15.26
C LYS A 352 -7.74 29.22 -14.08
N GLU A 353 -8.99 29.04 -13.66
CA GLU A 353 -9.37 28.20 -12.54
C GLU A 353 -9.15 26.71 -12.83
N ILE A 354 -9.46 26.23 -14.05
CA ILE A 354 -9.19 24.83 -14.45
C ILE A 354 -7.69 24.58 -14.57
N ARG A 355 -6.92 25.54 -15.11
CA ARG A 355 -5.46 25.44 -15.16
C ARG A 355 -4.84 25.37 -13.77
N ALA A 356 -5.28 26.23 -12.85
CA ALA A 356 -4.83 26.21 -11.46
C ALA A 356 -5.20 24.89 -10.77
N LEU A 357 -6.40 24.37 -11.03
CA LEU A 357 -6.83 23.07 -10.52
C LEU A 357 -5.91 21.95 -11.01
N PHE A 358 -5.66 21.83 -12.32
CA PHE A 358 -4.77 20.79 -12.87
C PHE A 358 -3.35 20.88 -12.32
N GLN A 359 -2.83 22.10 -12.12
CA GLN A 359 -1.55 22.32 -11.47
C GLN A 359 -1.57 21.83 -10.01
N TYR A 360 -2.59 22.19 -9.24
CA TYR A 360 -2.75 21.73 -7.85
C TYR A 360 -2.82 20.20 -7.75
N LEU A 361 -3.67 19.56 -8.58
CA LEU A 361 -3.81 18.10 -8.59
C LEU A 361 -2.50 17.40 -8.97
N THR A 362 -1.72 18.00 -9.86
CA THR A 362 -0.44 17.45 -10.30
C THR A 362 0.64 17.59 -9.23
N TYR A 363 0.84 18.78 -8.67
CA TYR A 363 2.06 19.10 -7.91
C TYR A 363 1.88 19.19 -6.40
N GLU A 364 0.68 19.47 -5.90
CA GLU A 364 0.47 19.82 -4.48
C GLU A 364 -0.17 18.70 -3.66
N LEU A 365 -0.76 17.68 -4.33
CA LEU A 365 -1.37 16.56 -3.63
C LEU A 365 -0.34 15.58 -3.07
N PRO A 366 -0.63 14.95 -1.91
CA PRO A 366 0.19 13.86 -1.39
C PRO A 366 0.35 12.73 -2.39
N VAL A 367 1.49 12.07 -2.32
CA VAL A 367 1.83 10.86 -3.09
C VAL A 367 0.88 9.72 -2.70
N MET A 368 0.19 9.11 -3.67
CA MET A 368 -0.61 7.89 -3.47
C MET A 368 0.26 6.76 -2.90
N ASN A 369 -0.21 6.14 -1.83
CA ASN A 369 0.39 4.94 -1.30
C ASN A 369 -0.04 3.70 -2.10
N LYS A 370 0.79 3.27 -3.05
CA LYS A 370 0.56 2.09 -3.90
C LYS A 370 0.78 0.73 -3.20
N ARG A 371 1.18 0.72 -1.92
CA ARG A 371 1.48 -0.49 -1.14
C ARG A 371 0.54 -0.68 0.06
N GLY A 372 -0.61 0.00 0.04
CA GLY A 372 -1.67 -0.15 1.03
C GLY A 372 -2.45 -1.47 0.90
N PRO A 373 -3.57 -1.64 1.61
CA PRO A 373 -4.43 -2.85 1.59
C PRO A 373 -4.88 -3.32 0.20
N MET A 374 -4.76 -2.44 -0.79
CA MET A 374 -4.72 -2.72 -2.23
C MET A 374 -3.51 -3.58 -2.67
N SER A 375 -2.86 -4.31 -1.77
CA SER A 375 -1.90 -5.37 -2.10
C SER A 375 -2.50 -6.76 -1.89
N GLY A 376 -3.79 -6.84 -1.56
CA GLY A 376 -4.49 -8.08 -1.22
C GLY A 376 -4.44 -8.44 0.27
N ASN A 377 -3.89 -7.58 1.12
CA ASN A 377 -3.82 -7.77 2.58
C ASN A 377 -4.74 -6.76 3.31
N CYS A 378 -6.04 -6.85 3.05
CA CYS A 378 -7.05 -5.90 3.53
C CYS A 378 -7.92 -6.41 4.69
N VAL A 379 -7.51 -7.51 5.33
CA VAL A 379 -8.24 -8.14 6.43
C VAL A 379 -8.45 -7.18 7.62
N PRO A 380 -7.46 -6.39 8.07
CA PRO A 380 -7.68 -5.46 9.18
C PRO A 380 -8.75 -4.40 8.90
N GLU A 381 -8.72 -3.82 7.71
CA GLU A 381 -9.67 -2.80 7.27
C GLU A 381 -11.05 -3.40 7.02
N THR A 382 -11.06 -4.66 6.58
CA THR A 382 -12.28 -5.46 6.55
C THR A 382 -12.93 -5.56 7.90
N ASP A 383 -12.20 -6.16 8.84
CA ASP A 383 -12.73 -6.53 10.14
C ASP A 383 -13.25 -5.27 10.85
N GLN A 384 -12.50 -4.18 10.71
CA GLN A 384 -12.86 -2.87 11.24
C GLN A 384 -14.22 -2.40 10.73
N MET A 385 -14.50 -2.53 9.43
CA MET A 385 -15.78 -2.04 8.93
C MET A 385 -16.90 -3.07 9.04
N GLU A 386 -16.62 -4.36 8.98
CA GLU A 386 -17.62 -5.37 9.29
C GLU A 386 -18.12 -5.13 10.73
N GLN A 387 -17.22 -4.82 11.65
CA GLN A 387 -17.55 -4.39 13.00
C GLN A 387 -18.36 -3.08 13.01
N PHE A 388 -18.00 -2.07 12.22
CA PHE A 388 -18.79 -0.84 12.06
C PHE A 388 -20.22 -1.13 11.59
N LEU A 389 -20.39 -1.98 10.57
CA LEU A 389 -21.68 -2.34 10.01
C LEU A 389 -22.51 -3.17 11.01
N LYS A 390 -21.88 -4.08 11.74
CA LYS A 390 -22.49 -4.82 12.86
C LYS A 390 -23.02 -3.86 13.94
N GLN A 391 -22.20 -2.90 14.35
CA GLN A 391 -22.52 -1.94 15.41
C GLN A 391 -23.65 -0.99 15.02
N ASN A 392 -23.58 -0.39 13.83
CA ASN A 392 -24.49 0.67 13.41
C ASN A 392 -25.74 0.13 12.71
N PHE A 393 -25.60 -0.87 11.82
CA PHE A 393 -26.69 -1.35 10.96
C PHE A 393 -27.16 -2.78 11.31
N GLY A 394 -26.54 -3.42 12.31
CA GLY A 394 -26.88 -4.80 12.67
C GLY A 394 -26.60 -5.80 11.55
N PHE A 395 -25.54 -5.55 10.78
CA PHE A 395 -25.04 -6.46 9.74
C PHE A 395 -24.70 -7.84 10.32
N ASN A 396 -25.09 -8.92 9.63
CA ASN A 396 -24.75 -10.28 10.02
C ASN A 396 -24.77 -11.23 8.82
N ASN A 397 -23.78 -12.12 8.73
CA ASN A 397 -23.73 -13.15 7.68
C ASN A 397 -24.71 -14.28 8.01
N THR A 398 -25.40 -14.79 7.00
CA THR A 398 -26.30 -15.95 7.13
C THR A 398 -25.54 -17.24 6.80
N ASN A 399 -26.21 -18.39 6.98
CA ASN A 399 -25.67 -19.69 6.58
C ASN A 399 -25.85 -19.97 5.08
N ASP A 400 -26.58 -19.11 4.38
CA ASP A 400 -26.81 -19.22 2.94
C ASP A 400 -25.64 -18.61 2.17
N TYR A 401 -25.51 -18.99 0.91
CA TYR A 401 -24.49 -18.47 0.01
C TYR A 401 -25.16 -17.83 -1.21
N ILE A 402 -24.74 -16.61 -1.56
CA ILE A 402 -25.18 -15.94 -2.80
C ILE A 402 -24.59 -16.68 -4.01
N VAL A 403 -23.30 -17.03 -3.90
CA VAL A 403 -22.57 -17.94 -4.80
C VAL A 403 -21.54 -18.73 -3.98
N SER A 404 -21.00 -19.82 -4.52
CA SER A 404 -19.98 -20.62 -3.83
C SER A 404 -18.83 -19.74 -3.32
N GLY A 405 -18.58 -19.77 -2.01
CA GLY A 405 -17.54 -18.95 -1.35
C GLY A 405 -17.96 -17.53 -0.93
N VAL A 406 -19.21 -17.13 -1.19
CA VAL A 406 -19.76 -15.82 -0.80
C VAL A 406 -21.00 -16.02 0.05
N ARG A 407 -20.89 -15.78 1.36
CA ARG A 407 -22.05 -15.86 2.25
C ARG A 407 -23.04 -14.76 1.94
N SER A 408 -24.31 -15.12 2.08
CA SER A 408 -25.38 -14.13 2.13
C SER A 408 -25.31 -13.38 3.46
N PHE A 409 -25.91 -12.19 3.50
CA PHE A 409 -25.88 -11.33 4.67
C PHE A 409 -27.24 -10.65 4.86
N GLN A 410 -27.46 -10.18 6.07
CA GLN A 410 -28.64 -9.42 6.46
C GLN A 410 -28.23 -8.15 7.18
N ILE A 411 -29.07 -7.13 7.06
CA ILE A 411 -28.97 -5.86 7.78
C ILE A 411 -30.28 -5.69 8.52
N ARG A 412 -30.19 -5.35 9.82
CA ARG A 412 -31.36 -5.33 10.73
C ARG A 412 -31.79 -3.92 11.13
N ARG A 413 -30.94 -2.93 10.93
CA ARG A 413 -31.21 -1.53 11.24
C ARG A 413 -30.94 -0.70 9.99
N PHE A 414 -32.00 -0.20 9.37
CA PHE A 414 -31.90 0.63 8.16
C PHE A 414 -31.86 2.11 8.54
N PRO A 415 -31.14 2.96 7.80
CA PRO A 415 -31.15 4.41 8.04
C PRO A 415 -32.57 4.99 8.09
N SER A 416 -33.51 4.45 7.29
CA SER A 416 -34.93 4.86 7.29
C SER A 416 -35.56 4.84 8.67
N ASP A 417 -35.18 3.87 9.50
CA ASP A 417 -35.83 3.56 10.77
C ASP A 417 -35.07 4.15 11.98
N MET A 418 -33.93 4.80 11.73
CA MET A 418 -33.09 5.44 12.76
C MET A 418 -33.51 6.90 13.03
N ASP A 419 -33.25 7.39 14.24
CA ASP A 419 -33.43 8.80 14.61
C ASP A 419 -32.52 9.67 13.73
N SER A 420 -33.12 10.62 13.02
CA SER A 420 -32.41 11.54 12.11
C SER A 420 -31.33 12.37 12.81
N ARG A 421 -31.42 12.60 14.13
CA ARG A 421 -30.41 13.32 14.93
C ARG A 421 -29.24 12.44 15.36
N GLN A 422 -29.34 11.12 15.24
CA GLN A 422 -28.26 10.22 15.59
C GLN A 422 -27.04 10.50 14.70
N THR A 423 -25.87 10.59 15.33
CA THR A 423 -24.58 10.72 14.63
C THR A 423 -23.89 9.37 14.58
N ILE A 424 -23.51 8.94 13.38
CA ILE A 424 -22.74 7.74 13.11
C ILE A 424 -21.28 8.15 12.97
N TYR A 425 -20.42 7.54 13.79
CA TYR A 425 -18.98 7.75 13.78
C TYR A 425 -18.31 6.57 13.10
N PHE A 426 -17.48 6.86 12.10
CA PHE A 426 -16.71 5.83 11.43
C PHE A 426 -15.50 5.42 12.29
N PRO A 427 -14.95 4.21 12.05
CA PRO A 427 -13.86 3.67 12.84
C PRO A 427 -12.66 4.61 12.97
N ARG A 428 -11.95 4.53 14.11
CA ARG A 428 -10.88 5.47 14.49
C ARG A 428 -9.54 4.76 14.52
N GLU A 429 -8.53 5.30 13.85
CA GLU A 429 -7.14 4.98 14.18
C GLU A 429 -6.63 5.89 15.31
N HIS A 430 -6.62 7.22 15.17
CA HIS A 430 -6.21 8.13 16.26
C HIS A 430 -6.85 9.54 16.15
N GLN A 431 -7.53 9.98 17.22
CA GLN A 431 -7.94 11.34 17.63
C GLN A 431 -8.70 12.32 16.70
N SER A 432 -9.17 11.95 15.50
CA SER A 432 -10.27 12.70 14.84
C SER A 432 -11.09 11.80 13.92
N ALA A 433 -12.38 11.65 14.22
CA ALA A 433 -13.28 10.74 13.55
C ALA A 433 -14.03 11.42 12.40
N PHE A 434 -14.23 10.69 11.32
CA PHE A 434 -15.27 11.03 10.36
C PHE A 434 -16.66 10.78 10.98
N ALA A 435 -17.60 11.68 10.76
CA ALA A 435 -18.96 11.59 11.30
C ALA A 435 -20.01 12.01 10.26
N MET A 436 -21.19 11.39 10.36
CA MET A 436 -22.41 11.70 9.59
C MET A 436 -23.62 11.64 10.49
N THR A 437 -24.56 12.57 10.35
CA THR A 437 -25.90 12.39 10.90
C THR A 437 -26.71 11.41 10.04
N VAL A 438 -27.66 10.70 10.65
CA VAL A 438 -28.63 9.88 9.91
C VAL A 438 -29.44 10.74 8.93
N SER A 439 -29.72 11.99 9.28
CA SER A 439 -30.37 12.95 8.36
C SER A 439 -29.56 13.19 7.08
N GLU A 440 -28.25 13.35 7.19
CA GLU A 440 -27.38 13.47 6.01
C GLU A 440 -27.38 12.20 5.17
N ILE A 441 -27.33 11.02 5.80
CA ILE A 441 -27.45 9.72 5.09
C ILE A 441 -28.74 9.67 4.27
N LYS A 442 -29.88 9.96 4.89
CA LYS A 442 -31.18 9.99 4.20
C LYS A 442 -31.19 10.99 3.05
N THR A 443 -30.57 12.15 3.23
CA THR A 443 -30.44 13.17 2.19
C THR A 443 -29.66 12.62 0.99
N TRP A 444 -28.47 12.04 1.21
CA TRP A 444 -27.69 11.44 0.14
C TRP A 444 -28.37 10.23 -0.50
N GLN A 445 -29.06 9.39 0.28
CA GLN A 445 -29.89 8.30 -0.24
C GLN A 445 -30.97 8.81 -1.20
N SER A 446 -31.66 9.88 -0.81
CA SER A 446 -32.70 10.50 -1.62
C SER A 446 -32.17 11.28 -2.84
N SER A 447 -30.86 11.43 -2.99
CA SER A 447 -30.26 11.99 -4.21
C SER A 447 -30.09 10.94 -5.32
N TYR A 448 -30.40 9.67 -5.03
CA TYR A 448 -30.23 8.57 -5.99
C TYR A 448 -31.02 8.82 -7.28
N ALA A 449 -30.36 8.57 -8.42
CA ALA A 449 -30.94 8.63 -9.74
C ALA A 449 -30.37 7.54 -10.64
N VAL A 450 -31.18 7.09 -11.58
CA VAL A 450 -30.83 6.07 -12.57
C VAL A 450 -31.01 6.66 -13.94
N TYR A 451 -30.00 6.47 -14.79
CA TYR A 451 -30.00 6.87 -16.17
C TYR A 451 -29.79 5.62 -17.02
N ALA A 452 -30.59 5.44 -18.06
CA ALA A 452 -30.47 4.27 -18.92
C ALA A 452 -30.63 4.67 -20.38
N ASP A 453 -29.91 3.98 -21.27
CA ASP A 453 -29.97 4.27 -22.71
C ASP A 453 -31.29 3.75 -23.31
N ARG A 454 -32.10 4.66 -23.85
CA ARG A 454 -33.39 4.34 -24.47
C ARG A 454 -33.30 3.40 -25.68
N ASN A 455 -32.14 3.32 -26.32
CA ASN A 455 -31.94 2.57 -27.56
C ASN A 455 -31.59 1.10 -27.30
N ILE A 456 -31.42 0.70 -26.04
CA ILE A 456 -31.20 -0.69 -25.67
C ILE A 456 -32.54 -1.41 -25.64
N ARG A 457 -32.65 -2.47 -26.45
CA ARG A 457 -33.89 -3.25 -26.55
C ARG A 457 -34.27 -3.82 -25.18
N GLY A 458 -35.51 -3.57 -24.76
CA GLY A 458 -36.04 -4.03 -23.47
C GLY A 458 -35.55 -3.19 -22.27
N MET A 459 -34.99 -2.00 -22.52
CA MET A 459 -34.67 -1.03 -21.47
C MET A 459 -35.93 -0.22 -21.10
N ASP A 460 -36.65 -0.68 -20.08
CA ASP A 460 -37.82 0.00 -19.54
C ASP A 460 -37.75 0.09 -18.00
N LYS A 461 -38.69 0.84 -17.39
CA LYS A 461 -38.72 1.03 -15.93
C LYS A 461 -38.95 -0.29 -15.19
N ALA A 462 -39.71 -1.22 -15.76
CA ALA A 462 -39.99 -2.51 -15.14
C ALA A 462 -38.73 -3.39 -15.08
N PHE A 463 -37.95 -3.41 -16.16
CA PHE A 463 -36.63 -4.03 -16.20
C PHE A 463 -35.70 -3.39 -15.17
N LEU A 464 -35.59 -2.05 -15.15
CA LEU A 464 -34.74 -1.34 -14.19
C LEU A 464 -35.13 -1.66 -12.74
N GLN A 465 -36.43 -1.65 -12.41
CA GLN A 465 -36.88 -2.06 -11.09
C GLN A 465 -36.51 -3.49 -10.75
N LYS A 466 -36.73 -4.44 -11.68
CA LYS A 466 -36.40 -5.85 -11.48
C LYS A 466 -34.89 -6.01 -11.22
N ALA A 467 -34.06 -5.42 -12.08
CA ALA A 467 -32.61 -5.50 -12.00
C ALA A 467 -32.09 -4.86 -10.71
N LEU A 468 -32.53 -3.64 -10.37
CA LEU A 468 -32.07 -2.91 -9.19
C LEU A 468 -32.57 -3.50 -7.87
N ARG A 469 -33.65 -4.28 -7.87
CA ARG A 469 -34.06 -5.12 -6.71
C ARG A 469 -33.16 -6.34 -6.51
N GLY A 470 -32.19 -6.55 -7.39
CA GLY A 470 -31.38 -7.74 -7.38
C GLY A 470 -32.14 -8.99 -7.82
N LYS A 471 -33.06 -8.84 -8.77
CA LYS A 471 -33.88 -9.95 -9.31
C LYS A 471 -33.63 -10.20 -10.80
N SER A 472 -32.59 -9.61 -11.38
CA SER A 472 -32.17 -9.90 -12.75
C SER A 472 -31.42 -11.23 -12.84
N GLY A 473 -31.59 -11.93 -13.97
CA GLY A 473 -30.81 -13.11 -14.33
C GLY A 473 -29.44 -12.78 -14.94
N ASP A 474 -28.71 -13.83 -15.30
CA ASP A 474 -27.49 -13.76 -16.11
C ASP A 474 -27.81 -13.47 -17.60
N GLY A 475 -26.77 -13.35 -18.43
CA GLY A 475 -26.91 -13.18 -19.88
C GLY A 475 -27.49 -11.82 -20.26
N ASP A 476 -28.57 -11.81 -21.04
CA ASP A 476 -29.16 -10.58 -21.61
C ASP A 476 -29.51 -9.52 -20.55
N GLU A 477 -30.06 -9.92 -19.40
CA GLU A 477 -30.46 -8.98 -18.34
C GLU A 477 -29.23 -8.34 -17.68
N ALA A 478 -28.19 -9.13 -17.38
CA ALA A 478 -26.92 -8.64 -16.86
C ALA A 478 -26.19 -7.75 -17.90
N PHE A 479 -26.22 -8.13 -19.17
CA PHE A 479 -25.61 -7.37 -20.26
C PHE A 479 -26.26 -5.99 -20.46
N ARG A 480 -27.60 -5.90 -20.38
CA ARG A 480 -28.31 -4.62 -20.50
C ARG A 480 -27.90 -3.61 -19.43
N MET A 481 -27.51 -4.07 -18.23
CA MET A 481 -27.07 -3.17 -17.15
C MET A 481 -25.79 -2.38 -17.48
N LYS A 482 -25.03 -2.77 -18.52
CA LYS A 482 -23.87 -1.98 -19.02
C LYS A 482 -24.26 -0.60 -19.53
N PHE A 483 -25.51 -0.47 -19.94
CA PHE A 483 -26.08 0.76 -20.46
C PHE A 483 -27.01 1.42 -19.42
N VAL A 484 -26.68 1.23 -18.14
CA VAL A 484 -27.34 1.85 -17.00
C VAL A 484 -26.29 2.52 -16.12
N VAL A 485 -26.54 3.78 -15.78
CA VAL A 485 -25.72 4.62 -14.91
C VAL A 485 -26.53 4.93 -13.65
N ARG A 486 -25.92 4.73 -12.49
CA ARG A 486 -26.53 5.03 -11.19
C ARG A 486 -25.72 6.10 -10.51
N ILE A 487 -26.37 7.13 -10.00
CA ILE A 487 -25.69 8.28 -9.39
C ILE A 487 -26.36 8.66 -8.07
N SER A 488 -25.55 9.09 -7.11
CA SER A 488 -26.00 9.66 -5.85
C SER A 488 -24.94 10.62 -5.32
N ASP A 489 -25.34 11.59 -4.52
CA ASP A 489 -24.43 12.34 -3.66
C ASP A 489 -23.66 11.37 -2.76
N CYS A 490 -22.37 11.65 -2.55
CA CYS A 490 -21.48 10.75 -1.84
C CYS A 490 -20.45 11.51 -1.01
N PRO A 491 -20.47 11.37 0.33
CA PRO A 491 -19.34 11.76 1.14
C PRO A 491 -18.24 10.73 0.97
N ILE A 492 -17.17 11.01 0.22
CA ILE A 492 -16.11 10.03 -0.03
C ILE A 492 -15.11 10.03 1.11
N LEU A 493 -14.76 8.85 1.65
CA LEU A 493 -14.14 8.77 2.97
C LEU A 493 -12.98 7.84 3.13
N MET A 494 -12.57 7.13 2.09
CA MET A 494 -11.47 6.21 2.25
C MET A 494 -10.63 6.24 1.00
N LYS A 495 -9.34 6.52 1.14
CA LYS A 495 -8.38 6.46 0.03
C LYS A 495 -8.21 5.02 -0.45
N PHE A 496 -7.59 4.84 -1.61
CA PHE A 496 -7.22 3.50 -2.07
C PHE A 496 -6.37 2.77 -1.03
N ASP A 497 -5.50 3.44 -0.28
CA ASP A 497 -4.72 2.80 0.80
C ASP A 497 -5.51 2.57 2.11
N ALA A 498 -6.83 2.60 2.04
CA ALA A 498 -7.78 2.45 3.13
C ALA A 498 -7.70 3.47 4.28
N ARG A 499 -6.98 4.57 4.09
CA ARG A 499 -6.99 5.65 5.08
C ARG A 499 -8.28 6.44 5.00
N ILE A 500 -8.89 6.66 6.17
CA ILE A 500 -10.10 7.45 6.27
C ILE A 500 -9.80 8.94 6.00
N LEU A 501 -10.50 9.52 5.04
CA LEU A 501 -10.55 10.95 4.77
C LEU A 501 -11.41 11.61 5.85
N ARG A 502 -10.80 12.55 6.57
CA ARG A 502 -11.44 13.24 7.70
C ARG A 502 -12.41 14.29 7.19
N ARG A 503 -13.47 14.53 7.98
CA ARG A 503 -14.49 15.55 7.73
C ARG A 503 -15.19 15.92 9.04
N SER A 504 -15.62 17.17 9.20
CA SER A 504 -16.58 17.58 10.22
C SER A 504 -18.02 17.66 9.67
N LEU A 505 -19.03 17.63 10.54
CA LEU A 505 -20.45 17.62 10.13
C LEU A 505 -20.87 18.89 9.36
N GLU A 506 -20.19 20.01 9.61
CA GLU A 506 -20.54 21.32 9.05
C GLU A 506 -19.95 21.56 7.66
N GLU A 507 -19.05 20.68 7.20
CA GLU A 507 -18.40 20.82 5.90
C GLU A 507 -19.40 20.57 4.75
N LYS A 508 -19.39 21.48 3.77
CA LYS A 508 -20.32 21.46 2.63
C LYS A 508 -19.81 20.69 1.42
N TRP A 509 -18.49 20.53 1.28
CA TRP A 509 -17.87 19.89 0.12
C TRP A 509 -18.40 18.49 -0.20
N PRO A 510 -18.88 17.65 0.75
CA PRO A 510 -19.40 16.32 0.41
C PRO A 510 -20.66 16.34 -0.45
N HIS A 511 -21.47 17.41 -0.38
CA HIS A 511 -22.64 17.58 -1.26
C HIS A 511 -22.27 17.99 -2.69
N LEU A 512 -20.99 18.32 -2.92
CA LEU A 512 -20.46 18.59 -4.25
C LEU A 512 -19.99 17.32 -4.94
N ILE A 513 -19.98 16.19 -4.25
CA ILE A 513 -19.46 14.95 -4.78
C ILE A 513 -20.59 14.02 -5.18
N LYS A 514 -20.49 13.49 -6.40
CA LYS A 514 -21.39 12.49 -6.96
C LYS A 514 -20.67 11.16 -7.12
N LEU A 515 -21.14 10.11 -6.45
CA LEU A 515 -20.74 8.74 -6.76
C LEU A 515 -21.48 8.28 -7.99
N VAL A 516 -20.77 7.77 -8.99
CA VAL A 516 -21.41 7.25 -10.19
C VAL A 516 -20.91 5.85 -10.50
N SER A 517 -21.88 4.98 -10.73
CA SER A 517 -21.67 3.57 -11.00
C SER A 517 -22.25 3.17 -12.35
N VAL A 518 -21.46 2.40 -13.10
CA VAL A 518 -21.79 1.78 -14.38
C VAL A 518 -21.20 0.38 -14.36
N THR A 519 -21.86 -0.60 -14.95
CA THR A 519 -21.27 -1.94 -15.06
C THR A 519 -20.24 -1.97 -16.19
N GLY A 520 -19.09 -2.58 -15.93
CA GLY A 520 -18.02 -2.73 -16.93
C GLY A 520 -18.37 -3.79 -17.98
N VAL A 521 -17.62 -3.83 -19.08
CA VAL A 521 -17.56 -5.03 -19.94
C VAL A 521 -16.51 -5.94 -19.30
N ASP A 522 -16.90 -7.17 -18.95
CA ASP A 522 -16.06 -8.08 -18.21
C ASP A 522 -15.76 -9.35 -19.02
N PHE A 523 -14.47 -9.64 -19.18
CA PHE A 523 -13.98 -10.79 -19.91
C PHE A 523 -13.49 -11.89 -18.98
N ALA A 524 -13.84 -11.88 -17.70
CA ALA A 524 -13.48 -12.90 -16.69
C ALA A 524 -13.86 -14.33 -17.06
N GLY A 525 -14.79 -14.50 -18.00
CA GLY A 525 -15.36 -15.79 -18.36
C GLY A 525 -16.20 -16.36 -17.22
N ARG A 526 -17.09 -15.55 -16.63
CA ARG A 526 -18.05 -16.01 -15.61
C ARG A 526 -19.44 -16.14 -16.21
N LYS A 527 -20.28 -16.97 -15.61
CA LYS A 527 -21.66 -17.23 -16.05
C LYS A 527 -22.48 -15.96 -16.27
N HIS A 528 -22.32 -14.95 -15.42
CA HIS A 528 -23.04 -13.67 -15.56
C HIS A 528 -22.50 -12.78 -16.68
N ASP A 529 -21.27 -13.01 -17.14
CA ASP A 529 -20.61 -12.29 -18.24
C ASP A 529 -20.73 -13.03 -19.58
N VAL A 530 -21.58 -14.06 -19.68
CA VAL A 530 -21.68 -14.89 -20.90
C VAL A 530 -21.93 -14.06 -22.15
N ASN A 531 -22.76 -13.02 -22.06
CA ASN A 531 -23.07 -12.15 -23.19
C ASN A 531 -21.92 -11.20 -23.53
N ASP A 532 -21.02 -10.89 -22.61
CA ASP A 532 -19.82 -10.08 -22.89
C ASP A 532 -18.90 -10.87 -23.81
N VAL A 533 -18.68 -12.14 -23.44
CA VAL A 533 -17.89 -13.09 -24.22
C VAL A 533 -18.52 -13.33 -25.59
N THR A 534 -19.81 -13.71 -25.64
CA THR A 534 -20.44 -14.09 -26.92
C THR A 534 -20.74 -12.92 -27.84
N THR A 535 -20.84 -11.69 -27.31
CA THR A 535 -21.06 -10.48 -28.12
C THR A 535 -19.75 -9.94 -28.69
N TYR A 536 -18.67 -9.94 -27.90
CA TYR A 536 -17.45 -9.23 -28.28
C TYR A 536 -16.30 -10.15 -28.71
N ILE A 537 -16.33 -11.45 -28.44
CA ILE A 537 -15.26 -12.37 -28.89
C ILE A 537 -15.78 -13.18 -30.07
N LYS A 538 -15.22 -13.01 -31.26
CA LYS A 538 -15.68 -13.66 -32.51
C LYS A 538 -15.50 -15.17 -32.49
N ASN A 539 -14.39 -15.65 -31.94
CA ASN A 539 -14.05 -17.07 -31.86
C ASN A 539 -14.26 -17.64 -30.44
N TRP A 540 -15.25 -17.14 -29.68
CA TRP A 540 -15.46 -17.55 -28.30
C TRP A 540 -15.65 -19.07 -28.12
N GLN A 541 -16.18 -19.76 -29.14
CA GLN A 541 -16.37 -21.22 -29.17
C GLN A 541 -15.05 -22.00 -29.23
N GLU A 542 -13.97 -21.37 -29.69
CA GLU A 542 -12.63 -21.94 -29.68
C GLU A 542 -11.95 -21.69 -28.33
N VAL A 543 -12.30 -20.57 -27.67
CA VAL A 543 -11.67 -20.12 -26.42
C VAL A 543 -12.19 -20.87 -25.19
N PHE A 544 -13.47 -21.24 -25.16
CA PHE A 544 -14.11 -21.92 -24.04
C PHE A 544 -14.68 -23.30 -24.41
N GLU A 545 -14.58 -24.26 -23.48
CA GLU A 545 -15.26 -25.55 -23.65
C GLU A 545 -16.79 -25.33 -23.68
N LEU A 546 -17.50 -26.14 -24.46
CA LEU A 546 -18.94 -25.97 -24.65
C LEU A 546 -19.73 -27.00 -23.87
N ASP A 547 -20.85 -26.58 -23.27
CA ASP A 547 -21.85 -27.49 -22.74
C ASP A 547 -22.56 -28.18 -23.93
N PRO A 548 -22.49 -29.53 -24.04
CA PRO A 548 -23.06 -30.25 -25.17
C PRO A 548 -24.58 -30.12 -25.28
N LYS A 549 -25.29 -29.71 -24.23
CA LYS A 549 -26.75 -29.53 -24.23
C LYS A 549 -27.16 -28.14 -24.70
N THR A 550 -26.39 -27.12 -24.35
CA THR A 550 -26.80 -25.72 -24.56
C THR A 550 -25.99 -25.01 -25.65
N GLY A 551 -24.85 -25.57 -26.04
CA GLY A 551 -23.91 -24.94 -26.97
C GLY A 551 -23.24 -23.67 -26.43
N LYS A 552 -23.45 -23.33 -25.15
CA LYS A 552 -22.85 -22.18 -24.45
C LYS A 552 -21.56 -22.60 -23.75
N PRO A 553 -20.72 -21.65 -23.29
CA PRO A 553 -19.56 -21.98 -22.48
C PRO A 553 -19.93 -22.84 -21.27
N ALA A 554 -19.24 -23.97 -21.11
CA ALA A 554 -19.41 -24.90 -20.01
C ALA A 554 -18.98 -24.25 -18.69
N VAL A 555 -19.81 -24.39 -17.65
CA VAL A 555 -19.59 -23.72 -16.36
C VAL A 555 -18.98 -24.69 -15.34
N PHE A 556 -17.83 -24.32 -14.76
CA PHE A 556 -17.19 -24.94 -13.63
C PHE A 556 -17.70 -24.36 -12.29
N ARG A 557 -18.00 -25.25 -11.33
CA ARG A 557 -18.43 -24.90 -9.96
C ARG A 557 -19.58 -23.88 -9.90
N GLY A 558 -20.41 -23.84 -10.94
CA GLY A 558 -21.54 -22.93 -11.06
C GLY A 558 -21.19 -21.45 -11.28
N ARG A 559 -19.92 -21.10 -11.58
CA ARG A 559 -19.48 -19.70 -11.73
C ARG A 559 -18.61 -19.42 -12.95
N ASP A 560 -17.50 -20.13 -13.14
CA ASP A 560 -16.45 -19.78 -14.12
C ASP A 560 -16.56 -20.67 -15.37
N PHE A 561 -16.16 -20.20 -16.55
CA PHE A 561 -16.12 -20.99 -17.77
C PHE A 561 -14.84 -21.83 -17.85
N TYR A 562 -14.93 -23.02 -18.44
CA TYR A 562 -13.73 -23.81 -18.74
C TYR A 562 -13.00 -23.23 -19.97
N PRO A 563 -11.73 -22.82 -19.85
CA PRO A 563 -10.93 -22.52 -21.03
C PRO A 563 -10.61 -23.82 -21.78
N VAL A 564 -10.55 -23.77 -23.11
CA VAL A 564 -10.12 -24.94 -23.88
C VAL A 564 -8.63 -25.20 -23.62
N ARG A 565 -8.25 -26.49 -23.51
CA ARG A 565 -6.89 -26.93 -23.12
C ARG A 565 -5.73 -26.29 -23.88
N HIS A 566 -5.92 -25.93 -25.15
CA HIS A 566 -4.86 -25.35 -25.98
C HIS A 566 -4.82 -23.81 -25.92
N HIS A 567 -5.73 -23.18 -25.17
CA HIS A 567 -5.78 -21.74 -24.91
C HIS A 567 -5.59 -20.88 -26.17
N PRO A 568 -6.49 -20.99 -27.17
CA PRO A 568 -6.37 -20.16 -28.36
C PRO A 568 -6.57 -18.68 -28.01
N GLN A 569 -5.91 -17.82 -28.77
CA GLN A 569 -6.04 -16.38 -28.58
C GLN A 569 -7.45 -15.92 -28.98
N ALA A 570 -8.09 -15.12 -28.12
CA ALA A 570 -9.39 -14.57 -28.42
C ALA A 570 -9.29 -13.48 -29.51
N MET A 571 -10.26 -13.49 -30.42
CA MET A 571 -10.40 -12.51 -31.50
C MET A 571 -11.49 -11.52 -31.14
N LEU A 572 -11.09 -10.33 -30.71
CA LEU A 572 -12.02 -9.27 -30.30
C LEU A 572 -12.74 -8.67 -31.52
N ASP A 573 -14.05 -8.45 -31.38
CA ASP A 573 -14.82 -7.58 -32.27
C ASP A 573 -14.63 -6.13 -31.85
N GLU A 574 -13.51 -5.56 -32.27
CA GLU A 574 -13.10 -4.21 -31.89
C GLU A 574 -14.13 -3.15 -32.28
N ASN A 575 -14.74 -3.27 -33.46
CA ASN A 575 -15.74 -2.31 -33.95
C ASN A 575 -16.98 -2.32 -33.06
N ARG A 576 -17.50 -3.52 -32.76
CA ARG A 576 -18.68 -3.68 -31.92
C ARG A 576 -18.42 -3.18 -30.51
N LEU A 577 -17.28 -3.57 -29.93
CA LEU A 577 -16.90 -3.14 -28.59
C LEU A 577 -16.71 -1.61 -28.54
N LEU A 578 -16.03 -1.01 -29.51
CA LEU A 578 -15.83 0.44 -29.55
C LEU A 578 -17.16 1.21 -29.62
N GLU A 579 -18.11 0.74 -30.44
CA GLU A 579 -19.43 1.35 -30.54
C GLU A 579 -20.17 1.34 -29.20
N ASP A 580 -20.22 0.17 -28.56
CA ASP A 580 -20.92 0.00 -27.28
C ASP A 580 -20.20 0.76 -26.15
N LEU A 581 -18.86 0.76 -26.12
CA LEU A 581 -18.07 1.58 -25.18
C LEU A 581 -18.33 3.08 -25.38
N ALA A 582 -18.32 3.58 -26.62
CA ALA A 582 -18.62 4.98 -26.89
C ALA A 582 -20.04 5.35 -26.46
N ARG A 583 -21.00 4.42 -26.63
CA ARG A 583 -22.37 4.57 -26.13
C ARG A 583 -22.41 4.66 -24.61
N MET A 584 -21.72 3.77 -23.90
CA MET A 584 -21.59 3.81 -22.44
C MET A 584 -20.96 5.13 -21.95
N VAL A 585 -19.90 5.60 -22.62
CA VAL A 585 -19.25 6.88 -22.31
C VAL A 585 -20.22 8.05 -22.47
N ARG A 586 -20.97 8.11 -23.58
CA ARG A 586 -21.97 9.16 -23.79
C ARG A 586 -23.02 9.16 -22.70
N LEU A 587 -23.61 8.01 -22.39
CA LEU A 587 -24.61 7.89 -21.33
C LEU A 587 -24.04 8.34 -19.96
N ARG A 588 -22.83 7.91 -19.62
CA ARG A 588 -22.13 8.29 -18.38
C ARG A 588 -21.95 9.80 -18.27
N LEU A 589 -21.45 10.45 -19.33
CA LEU A 589 -21.19 11.89 -19.34
C LEU A 589 -22.50 12.69 -19.38
N GLN A 590 -23.51 12.24 -20.11
CA GLN A 590 -24.85 12.85 -20.09
C GLN A 590 -25.50 12.80 -18.70
N ALA A 591 -25.38 11.67 -17.99
CA ALA A 591 -25.86 11.54 -16.62
C ALA A 591 -25.12 12.50 -15.68
N CYS A 592 -23.79 12.59 -15.80
CA CYS A 592 -22.99 13.58 -15.06
C CYS A 592 -23.43 15.02 -15.34
N ASP A 593 -23.62 15.35 -16.61
CA ASP A 593 -24.02 16.69 -17.05
C ASP A 593 -25.38 17.08 -16.50
N GLN A 594 -26.37 16.17 -16.54
CA GLN A 594 -27.71 16.40 -15.97
C GLN A 594 -27.70 16.56 -14.45
N GLU A 595 -26.71 15.99 -13.77
CA GLU A 595 -26.50 16.15 -12.33
C GLU A 595 -25.67 17.40 -11.98
N GLY A 596 -25.29 18.20 -12.98
CA GLY A 596 -24.53 19.43 -12.83
C GLY A 596 -23.07 19.19 -12.46
N VAL A 597 -22.51 18.03 -12.78
CA VAL A 597 -21.09 17.74 -12.54
C VAL A 597 -20.23 18.61 -13.44
N GLU A 598 -19.32 19.38 -12.84
CA GLU A 598 -18.39 20.26 -13.53
C GLU A 598 -17.08 19.55 -13.87
N ILE A 599 -16.59 18.71 -12.95
CA ILE A 599 -15.34 17.97 -13.13
C ILE A 599 -15.65 16.47 -13.06
N VAL A 600 -15.41 15.76 -14.15
CA VAL A 600 -15.58 14.30 -14.16
C VAL A 600 -14.26 13.65 -13.79
N VAL A 601 -14.25 12.85 -12.72
CA VAL A 601 -13.09 11.99 -12.38
C VAL A 601 -13.43 10.56 -12.78
N GLU A 602 -12.56 9.95 -13.57
CA GLU A 602 -12.83 8.71 -14.30
C GLU A 602 -11.57 7.82 -14.31
N THR A 603 -11.72 6.49 -14.28
CA THR A 603 -10.61 5.53 -14.33
C THR A 603 -10.69 4.62 -15.57
N GLY A 604 -11.76 4.77 -16.35
CA GLY A 604 -11.97 4.11 -17.63
C GLY A 604 -13.36 3.50 -17.70
N ILE A 605 -14.10 3.88 -18.73
CA ILE A 605 -15.48 3.42 -18.93
C ILE A 605 -15.46 2.09 -19.68
N GLY A 606 -16.22 1.14 -19.15
CA GLY A 606 -16.34 -0.21 -19.70
C GLY A 606 -15.10 -1.09 -19.48
N LEU A 607 -14.08 -0.61 -18.75
CA LEU A 607 -12.98 -1.46 -18.28
C LEU A 607 -13.48 -2.35 -17.13
N GLY A 608 -13.64 -3.65 -17.37
CA GLY A 608 -13.82 -4.64 -16.29
C GLY A 608 -12.50 -4.99 -15.59
N VAL A 609 -12.56 -5.57 -14.38
CA VAL A 609 -11.37 -6.04 -13.61
C VAL A 609 -10.51 -6.95 -14.46
N PHE A 610 -11.19 -7.78 -15.24
CA PHE A 610 -10.60 -8.80 -16.07
C PHE A 610 -10.78 -8.36 -17.51
N ALA A 611 -9.99 -7.37 -17.92
CA ALA A 611 -9.94 -6.86 -19.29
C ALA A 611 -9.54 -7.94 -20.34
N GLY A 612 -9.53 -9.23 -19.99
CA GLY A 612 -9.27 -10.34 -20.91
C GLY A 612 -7.80 -10.74 -20.97
N LYS A 613 -7.00 -10.45 -19.94
CA LYS A 613 -5.57 -10.81 -19.89
C LYS A 613 -5.33 -12.31 -20.09
N HIS A 614 -6.20 -13.16 -19.54
CA HIS A 614 -6.10 -14.62 -19.64
C HIS A 614 -6.48 -15.18 -21.01
N ILE A 615 -7.10 -14.37 -21.87
CA ILE A 615 -7.45 -14.70 -23.26
C ILE A 615 -6.74 -13.79 -24.28
N GLY A 616 -5.78 -12.96 -23.81
CA GLY A 616 -4.86 -12.20 -24.66
C GLY A 616 -5.40 -10.93 -25.32
N ILE A 617 -6.46 -10.31 -24.79
CA ILE A 617 -7.10 -9.12 -25.40
C ILE A 617 -7.01 -7.84 -24.54
N ASP A 618 -6.34 -7.89 -23.39
CA ASP A 618 -6.35 -6.78 -22.41
C ASP A 618 -5.77 -5.48 -22.94
N GLY A 619 -4.70 -5.54 -23.74
CA GLY A 619 -4.17 -4.35 -24.42
C GLY A 619 -5.17 -3.75 -25.42
N GLN A 620 -5.92 -4.58 -26.15
CA GLN A 620 -6.93 -4.11 -27.10
C GLN A 620 -8.09 -3.44 -26.37
N VAL A 621 -8.61 -4.06 -25.32
CA VAL A 621 -9.70 -3.51 -24.51
C VAL A 621 -9.31 -2.16 -23.89
N ARG A 622 -8.11 -2.03 -23.32
CA ARG A 622 -7.61 -0.76 -22.75
C ARG A 622 -7.54 0.36 -23.80
N ARG A 623 -7.01 0.06 -24.99
CA ARG A 623 -6.97 1.03 -26.10
C ARG A 623 -8.35 1.42 -26.58
N LEU A 624 -9.27 0.47 -26.71
CA LEU A 624 -10.64 0.75 -27.16
C LEU A 624 -11.44 1.58 -26.14
N SER A 625 -11.24 1.36 -24.83
CA SER A 625 -11.81 2.22 -23.80
C SER A 625 -11.27 3.65 -23.85
N ALA A 626 -9.95 3.81 -24.01
CA ALA A 626 -9.34 5.12 -24.21
C ALA A 626 -9.87 5.80 -25.48
N SER A 627 -9.96 5.05 -26.58
CA SER A 627 -10.48 5.50 -27.87
C SER A 627 -11.93 5.93 -27.78
N ALA A 628 -12.78 5.18 -27.08
CA ALA A 628 -14.18 5.51 -26.87
C ALA A 628 -14.34 6.83 -26.11
N ILE A 629 -13.59 7.02 -25.01
CA ILE A 629 -13.59 8.26 -24.24
C ILE A 629 -13.13 9.42 -25.12
N ARG A 630 -11.97 9.29 -25.75
CA ARG A 630 -11.42 10.29 -26.66
C ARG A 630 -12.41 10.67 -27.76
N HIS A 631 -12.95 9.67 -28.45
CA HIS A 631 -13.91 9.83 -29.54
C HIS A 631 -15.14 10.61 -29.06
N VAL A 632 -15.70 10.26 -27.90
CA VAL A 632 -16.87 10.97 -27.37
C VAL A 632 -16.54 12.42 -27.04
N LEU A 633 -15.41 12.68 -26.41
CA LEU A 633 -15.01 14.04 -26.05
C LEU A 633 -14.68 14.91 -27.27
N GLN A 634 -14.12 14.33 -28.33
CA GLN A 634 -13.86 15.08 -29.57
C GLN A 634 -15.16 15.40 -30.32
N ASN A 635 -16.06 14.42 -30.45
CA ASN A 635 -17.20 14.53 -31.37
C ASN A 635 -18.50 15.01 -30.71
N TYR A 636 -18.60 14.93 -29.38
CA TYR A 636 -19.83 15.23 -28.64
C TYR A 636 -19.62 16.19 -27.46
N SER A 637 -18.45 16.84 -27.35
CA SER A 637 -18.16 17.76 -26.23
C SER A 637 -19.19 18.88 -26.08
N THR A 638 -19.72 19.40 -27.19
CA THR A 638 -20.75 20.45 -27.20
C THR A 638 -22.10 20.00 -26.62
N MET A 639 -22.32 18.70 -26.44
CA MET A 639 -23.52 18.18 -25.79
C MET A 639 -23.50 18.39 -24.27
N PHE A 640 -22.33 18.53 -23.66
CA PHE A 640 -22.17 18.64 -22.21
C PHE A 640 -22.05 20.12 -21.82
N LYS A 641 -23.03 20.63 -21.08
CA LYS A 641 -23.13 22.06 -20.75
C LYS A 641 -22.39 22.42 -19.47
N ASN A 642 -22.34 21.51 -18.52
CA ASN A 642 -21.79 21.71 -17.19
C ASN A 642 -20.35 21.18 -17.08
N ILE A 643 -19.99 20.14 -17.85
CA ILE A 643 -18.66 19.52 -17.77
C ILE A 643 -17.59 20.47 -18.33
N ARG A 644 -16.68 20.89 -17.45
CA ARG A 644 -15.59 21.84 -17.74
C ARG A 644 -14.23 21.17 -17.87
N ALA A 645 -14.04 19.99 -17.28
CA ALA A 645 -12.81 19.23 -17.37
C ALA A 645 -13.02 17.76 -17.02
N ILE A 646 -12.11 16.91 -17.49
CA ILE A 646 -12.04 15.49 -17.14
C ILE A 646 -10.68 15.17 -16.54
N VAL A 647 -10.70 14.43 -15.43
CA VAL A 647 -9.50 13.89 -14.78
C VAL A 647 -9.56 12.37 -14.87
N LEU A 648 -8.69 11.79 -15.68
CA LEU A 648 -8.48 10.35 -15.78
C LEU A 648 -7.50 9.90 -14.70
N ALA A 649 -8.04 9.42 -13.57
CA ALA A 649 -7.29 8.90 -12.43
C ALA A 649 -6.89 7.44 -12.69
N LEU A 650 -5.70 7.23 -13.26
CA LEU A 650 -5.20 5.94 -13.72
C LEU A 650 -3.96 5.54 -12.92
N PRO A 651 -4.13 5.03 -11.69
CA PRO A 651 -3.01 4.61 -10.86
C PRO A 651 -2.21 3.48 -11.54
N ILE A 652 -0.89 3.64 -11.59
CA ILE A 652 0.03 2.68 -12.21
C ILE A 652 0.47 1.66 -11.17
N PHE A 653 0.05 0.40 -11.33
CA PHE A 653 0.43 -0.71 -10.43
C PHE A 653 1.38 -1.73 -11.09
N SER A 654 1.68 -1.56 -12.38
CA SER A 654 2.44 -2.47 -13.24
C SER A 654 3.64 -3.18 -12.61
N GLY A 655 3.77 -4.48 -12.95
CA GLY A 655 4.97 -5.27 -12.71
C GLY A 655 6.10 -5.00 -13.72
N THR A 656 7.23 -5.68 -13.53
CA THR A 656 8.40 -5.59 -14.43
C THR A 656 8.64 -6.92 -15.14
N ARG A 657 9.08 -6.86 -16.40
CA ARG A 657 9.58 -8.01 -17.17
C ARG A 657 10.92 -7.61 -17.78
N ASP A 658 11.94 -8.44 -17.56
CA ASP A 658 13.30 -8.19 -18.05
C ASP A 658 13.84 -6.78 -17.68
N GLY A 659 13.52 -6.33 -16.46
CA GLY A 659 13.91 -5.01 -15.94
C GLY A 659 13.13 -3.83 -16.52
N ARG A 660 12.18 -4.04 -17.44
CA ARG A 660 11.32 -2.99 -18.01
C ARG A 660 9.93 -3.04 -17.38
N ARG A 661 9.37 -1.86 -17.08
CA ARG A 661 7.98 -1.71 -16.64
C ARG A 661 7.06 -2.15 -17.79
N LEU A 662 6.11 -3.02 -17.50
CA LEU A 662 5.08 -3.37 -18.48
C LEU A 662 4.08 -2.21 -18.63
N PRO A 663 3.57 -1.92 -19.84
CA PRO A 663 2.52 -0.94 -20.03
C PRO A 663 1.28 -1.26 -19.18
N ASP A 664 0.69 -0.25 -18.56
CA ASP A 664 -0.57 -0.33 -17.79
C ASP A 664 -1.65 0.56 -18.43
N THR A 665 -2.85 0.65 -17.83
CA THR A 665 -3.96 1.49 -18.33
C THR A 665 -3.51 2.92 -18.60
N TYR A 666 -2.73 3.51 -17.69
CA TYR A 666 -2.19 4.86 -17.85
C TYR A 666 -1.46 5.03 -19.19
N ASP A 667 -0.59 4.07 -19.54
CA ASP A 667 0.23 4.14 -20.74
C ASP A 667 -0.62 4.06 -22.01
N TYR A 668 -1.57 3.13 -22.03
CA TYR A 668 -2.50 2.99 -23.16
C TYR A 668 -3.35 4.24 -23.37
N PHE A 669 -3.81 4.87 -22.28
CA PHE A 669 -4.61 6.09 -22.37
C PHE A 669 -3.78 7.29 -22.81
N VAL A 670 -2.58 7.46 -22.25
CA VAL A 670 -1.65 8.50 -22.68
C VAL A 670 -1.28 8.32 -24.15
N GLU A 671 -0.92 7.11 -24.57
CA GLU A 671 -0.57 6.80 -25.95
C GLU A 671 -1.73 7.13 -26.91
N GLU A 672 -2.95 6.70 -26.59
CA GLU A 672 -4.13 6.93 -27.42
C GLU A 672 -4.44 8.44 -27.59
N PHE A 673 -4.37 9.21 -26.50
CA PHE A 673 -4.61 10.65 -26.54
C PHE A 673 -3.49 11.42 -27.25
N ARG A 674 -2.23 10.99 -27.12
CA ARG A 674 -1.07 11.56 -27.83
C ARG A 674 -1.10 11.25 -29.32
N ALA A 675 -1.19 9.97 -29.68
CA ALA A 675 -1.08 9.50 -31.06
C ALA A 675 -2.17 10.11 -31.95
N SER A 676 -3.36 10.28 -31.39
CA SER A 676 -4.51 10.87 -32.08
C SER A 676 -4.55 12.40 -32.01
N GLN A 677 -3.59 13.04 -31.32
CA GLN A 677 -3.57 14.49 -31.04
C GLN A 677 -4.92 14.99 -30.56
N TYR A 678 -5.34 14.57 -29.36
CA TYR A 678 -6.64 14.99 -28.81
C TYR A 678 -6.82 16.50 -28.92
N SER A 679 -7.93 16.89 -29.55
CA SER A 679 -8.24 18.27 -29.97
C SER A 679 -9.65 18.71 -29.54
N GLY A 680 -10.26 18.00 -28.58
CA GLY A 680 -11.60 18.33 -28.11
C GLY A 680 -11.61 19.55 -27.19
N HIS A 681 -12.79 20.15 -26.99
CA HIS A 681 -12.95 21.38 -26.22
C HIS A 681 -12.83 21.20 -24.70
N ILE A 682 -13.05 19.98 -24.20
CA ILE A 682 -13.02 19.70 -22.76
C ILE A 682 -11.59 19.27 -22.41
N PRO A 683 -10.85 20.01 -21.56
CA PRO A 683 -9.52 19.60 -21.13
C PRO A 683 -9.53 18.26 -20.41
N VAL A 684 -8.46 17.50 -20.62
CA VAL A 684 -8.26 16.18 -20.01
C VAL A 684 -6.93 16.16 -19.27
N LEU A 685 -6.95 15.74 -18.00
CA LEU A 685 -5.76 15.43 -17.20
C LEU A 685 -5.71 13.92 -16.96
N ILE A 686 -4.69 13.24 -17.46
CA ILE A 686 -4.40 11.84 -17.17
C ILE A 686 -3.35 11.79 -16.08
N ILE A 687 -3.63 11.13 -14.95
CA ILE A 687 -2.76 11.21 -13.77
C ILE A 687 -2.69 9.89 -12.98
N ASP A 688 -1.49 9.53 -12.56
CA ASP A 688 -1.19 8.39 -11.68
C ASP A 688 -1.34 8.80 -10.21
N GLN A 689 -2.58 8.88 -9.72
CA GLN A 689 -2.88 9.38 -8.37
C GLN A 689 -4.17 8.76 -7.81
N ASP A 690 -4.34 8.89 -6.49
CA ASP A 690 -5.53 8.41 -5.78
C ASP A 690 -6.80 9.21 -6.18
N MET A 691 -7.78 8.50 -6.73
CA MET A 691 -9.02 9.09 -7.22
C MET A 691 -9.81 9.78 -6.12
N HIS A 692 -9.88 9.21 -4.92
CA HIS A 692 -10.66 9.77 -3.82
C HIS A 692 -10.02 11.06 -3.31
N GLU A 693 -8.69 11.11 -3.26
CA GLU A 693 -7.95 12.36 -2.98
C GLU A 693 -8.20 13.42 -4.04
N LEU A 694 -8.14 13.05 -5.33
CA LEU A 694 -8.47 13.97 -6.42
C LEU A 694 -9.89 14.51 -6.28
N THR A 695 -10.88 13.63 -6.04
CA THR A 695 -12.28 14.04 -5.91
C THR A 695 -12.50 14.97 -4.71
N VAL A 696 -11.94 14.65 -3.53
CA VAL A 696 -12.07 15.53 -2.36
C VAL A 696 -11.36 16.86 -2.57
N ALA A 697 -10.18 16.85 -3.17
CA ALA A 697 -9.44 18.06 -3.53
C ALA A 697 -10.25 18.99 -4.45
N ILE A 698 -10.87 18.44 -5.49
CA ILE A 698 -11.71 19.20 -6.42
C ILE A 698 -12.95 19.76 -5.71
N ALA A 699 -13.61 18.96 -4.86
CA ALA A 699 -14.78 19.38 -4.11
C ALA A 699 -14.46 20.49 -3.09
N LEU A 700 -13.32 20.40 -2.40
CA LEU A 700 -12.81 21.47 -1.53
C LEU A 700 -12.51 22.76 -2.31
N GLY A 701 -12.16 22.62 -3.59
CA GLY A 701 -12.05 23.72 -4.55
C GLY A 701 -13.38 24.37 -4.94
N GLY A 702 -14.52 23.84 -4.48
CA GLY A 702 -15.86 24.37 -4.72
C GLY A 702 -16.57 23.82 -5.95
N TYR A 703 -15.96 22.89 -6.67
CA TYR A 703 -16.54 22.30 -7.88
C TYR A 703 -17.43 21.11 -7.56
N ARG A 704 -18.55 20.99 -8.28
CA ARG A 704 -19.28 19.73 -8.31
C ARG A 704 -18.50 18.69 -9.12
N VAL A 705 -18.18 17.57 -8.50
CA VAL A 705 -17.25 16.57 -9.02
C VAL A 705 -17.85 15.18 -8.92
N SER A 706 -17.45 14.29 -9.81
CA SER A 706 -17.79 12.87 -9.67
C SER A 706 -16.64 12.04 -9.11
N GLN A 707 -16.99 10.99 -8.38
CA GLN A 707 -16.15 9.82 -8.17
C GLN A 707 -16.73 8.68 -9.00
N LEU A 708 -15.84 7.89 -9.59
CA LEU A 708 -16.20 6.64 -10.20
C LEU A 708 -16.29 5.49 -9.17
N ASN A 709 -17.28 4.63 -9.33
CA ASN A 709 -17.32 3.30 -8.71
C ASN A 709 -17.90 2.30 -9.74
N PRO A 710 -17.08 1.84 -10.69
CA PRO A 710 -17.55 1.01 -11.78
C PRO A 710 -17.73 -0.43 -11.29
N ALA A 711 -18.88 -0.75 -10.69
CA ALA A 711 -19.54 -2.05 -10.83
C ALA A 711 -20.95 -2.01 -10.26
N ASP A 712 -21.85 -2.77 -10.89
CA ASP A 712 -23.03 -3.30 -10.24
C ASP A 712 -23.17 -4.78 -10.56
N SER A 713 -23.36 -5.58 -9.53
CA SER A 713 -24.63 -6.25 -9.28
C SER A 713 -24.40 -7.18 -8.09
N HIS A 714 -25.10 -6.96 -6.99
CA HIS A 714 -25.06 -7.78 -5.75
C HIS A 714 -23.80 -7.75 -4.86
N GLY A 715 -22.79 -6.94 -5.18
CA GLY A 715 -21.55 -6.88 -4.40
C GLY A 715 -20.86 -5.52 -4.40
N VAL A 716 -21.66 -4.45 -4.39
CA VAL A 716 -21.43 -3.06 -3.90
C VAL A 716 -20.18 -2.25 -4.29
N PHE A 717 -19.01 -2.80 -4.59
CA PHE A 717 -17.81 -1.98 -4.86
C PHE A 717 -16.90 -2.58 -5.90
N GLY A 718 -17.12 -2.15 -7.12
CA GLY A 718 -16.45 -2.68 -8.28
C GLY A 718 -14.94 -2.71 -8.21
N GLU A 719 -14.43 -3.94 -8.19
CA GLU A 719 -13.77 -4.37 -9.42
C GLU A 719 -12.39 -3.72 -9.70
N TYR A 720 -11.65 -3.43 -8.62
CA TYR A 720 -10.17 -3.50 -8.60
C TYR A 720 -9.64 -4.69 -7.76
N TRP A 721 -10.52 -5.55 -7.19
CA TRP A 721 -10.18 -6.45 -6.06
C TRP A 721 -10.70 -7.88 -6.15
N GLN A 722 -10.88 -8.45 -7.35
CA GLN A 722 -11.24 -9.87 -7.48
C GLN A 722 -9.99 -10.75 -7.68
N ASN A 723 -9.07 -10.71 -6.71
CA ASN A 723 -8.16 -11.84 -6.50
C ASN A 723 -8.84 -12.89 -5.60
N HIS A 724 -8.56 -14.16 -5.85
CA HIS A 724 -9.17 -15.34 -5.24
C HIS A 724 -9.22 -15.29 -3.68
N GLY A 725 -10.40 -15.49 -3.08
CA GLY A 725 -10.56 -15.69 -1.63
C GLY A 725 -11.98 -15.37 -1.12
N PRO A 726 -12.37 -15.82 0.10
CA PRO A 726 -13.71 -15.72 0.71
C PRO A 726 -14.05 -14.29 1.20
N ALA A 727 -13.86 -13.31 0.32
CA ALA A 727 -13.61 -11.91 0.65
C ALA A 727 -14.72 -10.95 0.16
N VAL A 728 -16.00 -11.29 0.31
CA VAL A 728 -17.09 -10.36 -0.06
C VAL A 728 -17.50 -9.48 1.11
N GLU A 729 -17.40 -10.00 2.34
CA GLU A 729 -17.51 -9.25 3.59
C GLU A 729 -16.32 -8.26 3.74
N GLU A 730 -15.15 -8.67 3.22
CA GLU A 730 -13.92 -7.86 3.09
C GLU A 730 -14.03 -6.66 2.15
N LYS A 731 -14.90 -6.75 1.15
CA LYS A 731 -15.11 -5.70 0.14
C LYS A 731 -16.23 -4.72 0.51
N LEU A 732 -17.18 -5.18 1.32
CA LEU A 732 -18.24 -4.37 1.90
C LEU A 732 -17.70 -3.31 2.87
N ALA A 733 -16.60 -3.68 3.50
CA ALA A 733 -15.94 -2.96 4.55
C ALA A 733 -15.10 -1.76 4.07
N LEU A 734 -14.47 -1.90 2.92
CA LEU A 734 -13.55 -0.87 2.40
C LEU A 734 -14.27 0.37 1.89
N THR A 735 -15.59 0.37 1.76
CA THR A 735 -16.21 1.37 0.88
C THR A 735 -17.63 1.76 1.30
N THR A 736 -18.07 1.32 2.47
CA THR A 736 -19.16 1.78 3.36
C THR A 736 -20.17 2.85 2.90
N VAL A 737 -19.76 3.97 2.29
CA VAL A 737 -20.69 5.01 1.85
C VAL A 737 -21.45 4.64 0.59
N GLY A 738 -20.80 4.07 -0.44
CA GLY A 738 -21.53 3.66 -1.66
C GLY A 738 -22.63 2.63 -1.36
N LEU A 739 -22.46 1.83 -0.31
CA LEU A 739 -23.46 0.92 0.22
C LEU A 739 -24.66 1.71 0.76
N LEU A 740 -24.41 2.73 1.59
CA LEU A 740 -25.46 3.54 2.17
C LEU A 740 -26.27 4.27 1.09
N VAL A 741 -25.64 4.76 0.02
CA VAL A 741 -26.30 5.66 -0.94
C VAL A 741 -26.77 4.99 -2.25
N GLN A 742 -26.26 3.82 -2.64
CA GLN A 742 -26.68 3.16 -3.89
C GLN A 742 -27.16 1.71 -3.73
N HIS A 743 -27.01 1.09 -2.55
CA HIS A 743 -27.41 -0.30 -2.39
C HIS A 743 -28.90 -0.46 -2.07
N HIS A 744 -29.63 -1.24 -2.88
CA HIS A 744 -31.07 -1.44 -2.74
C HIS A 744 -31.50 -2.01 -1.38
N LEU A 745 -30.63 -2.77 -0.68
CA LEU A 745 -30.95 -3.27 0.67
C LEU A 745 -30.99 -2.14 1.71
N ILE A 746 -30.26 -1.04 1.53
CA ILE A 746 -30.13 0.01 2.55
C ILE A 746 -30.74 1.33 2.10
N ASN A 747 -30.73 1.61 0.80
CA ASN A 747 -31.32 2.78 0.20
C ASN A 747 -32.66 2.43 -0.47
N PRO A 748 -33.81 2.73 0.16
CA PRO A 748 -35.11 2.49 -0.45
C PRO A 748 -35.36 3.36 -1.69
N ALA A 749 -34.68 4.50 -1.85
CA ALA A 749 -34.83 5.39 -3.01
C ALA A 749 -34.36 4.74 -4.32
N VAL A 750 -33.61 3.64 -4.24
CA VAL A 750 -33.19 2.85 -5.42
C VAL A 750 -34.40 2.31 -6.19
N LEU A 751 -35.52 2.07 -5.50
CA LEU A 751 -36.73 1.48 -6.07
C LEU A 751 -37.77 2.49 -6.53
N ASP A 752 -37.51 3.79 -6.33
CA ASP A 752 -38.40 4.87 -6.75
C ASP A 752 -38.27 5.11 -8.27
N GLU A 753 -39.28 4.69 -9.03
CA GLU A 753 -39.32 4.82 -10.50
C GLU A 753 -39.32 6.26 -10.99
N ASN A 754 -39.65 7.23 -10.14
CA ASN A 754 -39.59 8.64 -10.49
C ASN A 754 -38.13 9.11 -10.64
N ARG A 755 -37.19 8.34 -10.11
CA ARG A 755 -35.74 8.57 -10.22
C ARG A 755 -35.14 7.96 -11.49
N TYR A 756 -35.92 7.24 -12.28
CA TYR A 756 -35.44 6.56 -13.48
C TYR A 756 -35.63 7.44 -14.70
N ARG A 757 -34.52 7.80 -15.34
CA ARG A 757 -34.44 8.62 -16.55
C ARG A 757 -33.92 7.75 -17.69
N ILE A 758 -34.82 7.34 -18.57
CA ILE A 758 -34.44 6.63 -19.78
C ILE A 758 -34.18 7.69 -20.85
N ILE A 759 -32.91 7.94 -21.15
CA ILE A 759 -32.45 9.11 -21.90
C ILE A 759 -31.89 8.76 -23.26
#